data_AF-G4QBF9-F1
#
_entry.id   AF-G4QBF9-F1
#
_cell.length_a   1.000
_cell.length_b   1.000
_cell.length_c   1.000
_cell.angle_alpha   90.00
_cell.angle_beta   90.00
_cell.angle_gamma   90.00
#
_symmetry.space_group_name_H-M   'P 1'
#
loop_
_entity.id
_entity.type
_entity.pdbx_description
1 polymer ?
#
loop_
_entity_poly.entity_id
_entity_poly.type
_entity_poly.pdbx_seq_one_letter_code
_entity_poly.pdbx_strand_id
1 'polypeptide(L)'
;MNKIFKVVYNKTLGSWVAVNEFARGYCKNVSTKKLIASLALSGMAMGVLAQTTTVDLTTLRFDPTVSGAPTDPNGPWGDNAGEGPIVAGAGETINASGSLTGIIENKSNGNPIVDNLSFGAKDRLDVFKNIIKTLSSEEKELYRAQNPDLVREGYGDPLSYEELKKYLIQEDGSWLDDSITIVPLITTTVVGIDEKTNKDKPYKVYNSSNLIIRNSNNSGDYRNTISLPNKSADKPFYVKSRIATAKDGGKVELQISGGNADERLNMGIKDSHLLVADGVDSVLSLELTKPLTLLLGDSWYSYQPSSGSAIYEKYRKFSYRKFKGKFTPKYGNLTLKEFNVTDQNSLREYNDYLIEKIKDHTIKSEGAYNILFNQALTTKKIIVELNEDALSPINNEYSIPMGERSLLHASNGGTVILKEGSILRNSEMNEAPVPVGLDFDKGFFGAMTALGDGSKAINKGTLFFTRGTIYISQGMTSKSGGTIINDTSGKIYGGQLSEPTQIIDSQSGQMLMMALVSGKAINKGKLFVLTPLSRGIYGQSQSTTTNEGEIFLGILDLSKPVLRTGSSPLHGMFVNANGKHINTGKIHIGFNEAGVHTNPQNLIYRGVTIYGDGSIDDIKNQDEYSFENNGEIKIYSKTDGATGIFLEGSNIRVLNSKNIEINGHVPNGRHNMGISFMGYTGNYLKNTANIIVNGSNNIGVKTFRPSKNHSYDNEFLNTESSKIIVNSAQDGGLPNYGVWAEGGTLKIDGKVELHGDDTIAIHARNNGKVILGEHATVNIVGDGSRQVSYFIHGPQASIVNNSSASLVAVGNNSTLFRIDGGSSYNGTAEEGKAPPTLEAKGNGSVALLITDKDQASKKSSNVITGNATINATGEDSIALKVAGGATGLLSRETTLNLSGLRAKAAVVDGMLTSVAGDEVGVKENTKLVSESNITSSTSAQDSRAYTVR
;
A
#
# COMPACT_ATOMS: atom_id res chain seq x y z
N MET A 1 25.88 80.39 -11.03
CA MET A 1 24.93 79.33 -10.63
C MET A 1 25.73 78.12 -10.17
N ASN A 2 25.73 77.84 -8.86
CA ASN A 2 26.38 76.64 -8.32
C ASN A 2 25.56 75.43 -8.73
N LYS A 3 26.18 74.46 -9.42
CA LYS A 3 25.53 73.19 -9.75
C LYS A 3 25.49 72.34 -8.48
N ILE A 4 24.32 72.25 -7.86
CA ILE A 4 24.09 71.38 -6.71
C ILE A 4 23.75 69.99 -7.25
N PHE A 5 24.48 68.98 -6.78
CA PHE A 5 24.27 67.57 -7.10
C PHE A 5 23.80 66.82 -5.86
N LYS A 6 22.94 65.82 -6.03
CA LYS A 6 22.60 64.84 -4.99
C LYS A 6 23.28 63.50 -5.29
N VAL A 7 23.69 62.79 -4.26
CA VAL A 7 24.32 61.48 -4.38
C VAL A 7 23.24 60.41 -4.19
N VAL A 8 23.14 59.48 -5.14
CA VAL A 8 22.16 58.36 -5.12
C VAL A 8 22.89 57.03 -5.31
N TYR A 9 22.44 55.98 -4.62
CA TYR A 9 23.03 54.65 -4.73
C TYR A 9 22.50 53.92 -5.97
N ASN A 10 23.39 53.57 -6.90
CA ASN A 10 23.06 52.82 -8.10
C ASN A 10 23.17 51.32 -7.84
N LYS A 11 22.02 50.64 -7.74
CA LYS A 11 21.93 49.19 -7.45
C LYS A 11 22.54 48.32 -8.54
N THR A 12 22.59 48.77 -9.79
CA THR A 12 23.17 48.01 -10.91
C THR A 12 24.70 48.03 -10.90
N LEU A 13 25.30 49.09 -10.36
CA LEU A 13 26.76 49.26 -10.29
C LEU A 13 27.32 49.04 -8.88
N GLY A 14 26.48 48.79 -7.88
CA GLY A 14 26.88 48.69 -6.47
C GLY A 14 27.60 49.92 -5.93
N SER A 15 27.35 51.12 -6.47
CA SER A 15 28.13 52.34 -6.18
C SER A 15 27.30 53.62 -6.09
N TRP A 16 27.81 54.62 -5.38
CA TRP A 16 27.20 55.94 -5.23
C TRP A 16 27.53 56.84 -6.43
N VAL A 17 26.52 57.46 -7.05
CA VAL A 17 26.68 58.34 -8.22
C VAL A 17 26.01 59.69 -8.00
N ALA A 18 26.64 60.76 -8.50
CA ALA A 18 26.12 62.12 -8.39
C ALA A 18 25.15 62.46 -9.53
N VAL A 19 23.95 62.94 -9.21
CA VAL A 19 22.92 63.34 -10.18
C VAL A 19 22.41 64.76 -9.90
N ASN A 20 21.84 65.40 -10.92
CA ASN A 20 21.27 66.75 -10.80
C ASN A 20 20.06 66.78 -9.83
N GLU A 21 19.93 67.85 -9.04
CA GLU A 21 18.87 68.03 -8.03
C GLU A 21 17.43 67.96 -8.58
N PHE A 22 17.21 68.34 -9.84
CA PHE A 22 15.88 68.30 -10.50
C PHE A 22 15.47 66.91 -11.01
N ALA A 23 16.33 65.90 -10.90
CA ALA A 23 15.95 64.53 -11.24
C ALA A 23 14.93 64.02 -10.20
N ARG A 24 13.66 63.84 -10.61
CA ARG A 24 12.62 63.21 -9.76
C ARG A 24 13.15 61.88 -9.21
N GLY A 25 13.13 61.74 -7.89
CA GLY A 25 13.64 60.57 -7.18
C GLY A 25 12.80 59.33 -7.49
N TYR A 26 13.16 58.62 -8.54
CA TYR A 26 12.79 57.22 -8.75
C TYR A 26 14.09 56.45 -8.99
N CYS A 27 14.29 55.37 -8.24
CA CYS A 27 15.27 54.36 -8.61
C CYS A 27 14.87 53.84 -10.01
N LYS A 28 15.60 54.23 -11.06
CA LYS A 28 15.36 53.68 -12.39
C LYS A 28 15.85 52.23 -12.42
N ASN A 29 14.91 51.28 -12.34
CA ASN A 29 15.13 49.96 -12.91
C ASN A 29 14.93 50.10 -14.42
N VAL A 30 15.94 49.70 -15.19
CA VAL A 30 15.82 49.56 -16.63
C VAL A 30 15.53 48.10 -16.88
N SER A 31 14.30 47.77 -17.31
CA SER A 31 14.01 46.43 -17.82
C SER A 31 14.94 46.14 -19.01
N THR A 32 15.39 44.90 -19.12
CA THR A 32 16.32 44.38 -20.13
C THR A 32 15.95 44.79 -21.56
N LYS A 33 14.68 45.12 -21.82
CA LYS A 33 14.18 45.70 -23.08
C LYS A 33 14.87 47.00 -23.52
N LYS A 34 15.41 47.83 -22.62
CA LYS A 34 16.03 49.12 -22.99
C LYS A 34 17.55 49.07 -23.22
N LEU A 35 18.23 47.99 -22.81
CA LEU A 35 19.62 47.73 -23.25
C LEU A 35 19.66 47.34 -24.73
N ILE A 36 18.60 46.66 -25.20
CA ILE A 36 18.40 46.23 -26.59
C ILE A 36 18.23 47.43 -27.53
N ALA A 37 17.60 48.52 -27.09
CA ALA A 37 17.41 49.71 -27.93
C ALA A 37 18.71 50.51 -28.19
N SER A 38 19.70 50.45 -27.29
CA SER A 38 21.01 51.10 -27.50
C SER A 38 21.97 50.27 -28.36
N LEU A 39 21.75 48.96 -28.49
CA LEU A 39 22.54 48.07 -29.37
C LEU A 39 21.90 47.90 -30.76
N ALA A 40 20.58 48.14 -30.90
CA ALA A 40 19.83 48.03 -32.15
C ALA A 40 20.05 49.18 -33.16
N LEU A 41 20.85 50.20 -32.83
CA LEU A 41 21.10 51.36 -33.70
C LEU A 41 22.30 51.19 -34.66
N SER A 42 22.95 50.02 -34.66
CA SER A 42 24.00 49.70 -35.65
C SER A 42 23.87 48.28 -36.20
N GLY A 43 23.28 48.17 -37.40
CA GLY A 43 23.58 47.08 -38.34
C GLY A 43 22.62 45.89 -38.32
N MET A 44 21.80 45.79 -39.36
CA MET A 44 20.86 44.72 -39.66
C MET A 44 21.56 43.38 -39.98
N ALA A 45 21.12 42.31 -39.30
CA ALA A 45 21.04 40.89 -39.73
C ALA A 45 21.08 40.00 -38.48
N MET A 46 20.00 39.98 -37.70
CA MET A 46 19.93 39.15 -36.50
C MET A 46 19.54 37.72 -36.88
N GLY A 47 20.53 36.90 -37.23
CA GLY A 47 20.50 35.52 -36.77
C GLY A 47 20.43 35.58 -35.24
N VAL A 48 19.44 34.92 -34.64
CA VAL A 48 19.32 34.83 -33.17
C VAL A 48 20.56 34.08 -32.67
N LEU A 49 21.61 34.83 -32.34
CA LEU A 49 22.79 34.30 -31.67
C LEU A 49 22.32 33.88 -30.29
N ALA A 50 22.40 32.59 -29.99
CA ALA A 50 22.13 32.08 -28.65
C ALA A 50 23.06 32.80 -27.66
N GLN A 51 22.50 33.66 -26.81
CA GLN A 51 23.26 34.38 -25.80
C GLN A 51 23.25 33.57 -24.51
N THR A 52 24.44 33.24 -24.01
CA THR A 52 24.64 32.58 -22.72
C THR A 52 24.99 33.61 -21.67
N THR A 53 24.18 33.71 -20.60
CA THR A 53 24.43 34.62 -19.47
C THR A 53 24.79 33.82 -18.21
N THR A 54 25.75 34.30 -17.42
CA THR A 54 26.12 33.68 -16.13
C THR A 54 25.61 34.49 -14.95
N VAL A 55 24.97 33.86 -13.97
CA VAL A 55 24.42 34.50 -12.75
C VAL A 55 25.00 33.84 -11.50
N ASP A 56 25.45 34.65 -10.53
CA ASP A 56 25.87 34.17 -9.21
C ASP A 56 24.69 34.21 -8.22
N LEU A 57 24.25 33.04 -7.76
CA LEU A 57 23.11 32.91 -6.84
C LEU A 57 23.34 33.59 -5.48
N THR A 58 24.59 33.77 -5.05
CA THR A 58 24.91 34.40 -3.76
C THR A 58 24.62 35.90 -3.73
N THR A 59 24.48 36.52 -4.92
CA THR A 59 24.18 37.95 -5.07
C THR A 59 22.69 38.28 -5.11
N LEU A 60 21.83 37.26 -5.12
CA LEU A 60 20.38 37.40 -5.21
C LEU A 60 19.75 37.61 -3.83
N ARG A 61 18.77 38.51 -3.75
CA ARG A 61 18.02 38.83 -2.53
C ARG A 61 16.61 38.25 -2.58
N PHE A 62 16.18 37.58 -1.50
CA PHE A 62 14.85 36.99 -1.35
C PHE A 62 14.13 37.62 -0.16
N ASP A 63 13.22 38.57 -0.41
CA ASP A 63 12.40 39.17 0.65
C ASP A 63 10.98 38.54 0.65
N PRO A 64 10.46 38.08 1.80
CA PRO A 64 9.11 37.52 1.90
C PRO A 64 8.05 38.64 1.93
N THR A 65 6.80 38.35 1.56
CA THR A 65 5.71 39.35 1.59
C THR A 65 5.40 39.77 3.02
N VAL A 66 5.29 41.08 3.29
CA VAL A 66 4.98 41.62 4.63
C VAL A 66 3.60 42.28 4.62
N SER A 67 2.80 41.92 5.62
CA SER A 67 1.52 42.49 6.09
C SER A 67 0.85 43.61 5.26
N GLY A 68 -0.36 43.33 4.76
CA GLY A 68 -1.41 44.34 4.54
C GLY A 68 -1.32 45.21 3.29
N ALA A 69 -0.31 45.07 2.44
CA ALA A 69 -0.30 45.72 1.14
C ALA A 69 -0.99 44.83 0.08
N PRO A 70 -1.90 45.35 -0.76
CA PRO A 70 -2.20 44.73 -2.04
C PRO A 70 -0.88 44.50 -2.75
N THR A 71 -0.77 43.39 -3.50
CA THR A 71 0.32 43.16 -4.44
C THR A 71 0.57 44.45 -5.22
N ASP A 72 1.61 45.19 -4.85
CA ASP A 72 2.14 46.19 -5.74
C ASP A 72 2.49 45.39 -7.00
N PRO A 73 1.96 45.74 -8.19
CA PRO A 73 2.47 45.16 -9.44
C PRO A 73 3.99 45.35 -9.59
N ASN A 74 4.59 46.19 -8.73
CA ASN A 74 6.02 46.39 -8.50
C ASN A 74 6.47 46.01 -7.07
N GLY A 75 5.92 44.93 -6.47
CA GLY A 75 6.38 44.39 -5.18
C GLY A 75 7.90 44.16 -5.17
N PRO A 76 8.53 43.66 -4.08
CA PRO A 76 10.00 43.64 -3.92
C PRO A 76 10.81 42.94 -5.04
N TRP A 77 10.11 42.33 -6.01
CA TRP A 77 10.51 41.62 -7.22
C TRP A 77 10.39 42.38 -8.56
N GLY A 78 9.90 43.64 -8.60
CA GLY A 78 9.80 44.44 -9.84
C GLY A 78 8.88 43.85 -10.94
N ASP A 79 9.00 44.34 -12.19
CA ASP A 79 8.17 44.00 -13.38
C ASP A 79 8.01 42.48 -13.69
N ASN A 80 8.77 41.59 -13.02
CA ASN A 80 8.80 40.15 -13.22
C ASN A 80 8.30 39.35 -11.98
N ALA A 81 7.52 39.96 -11.10
CA ALA A 81 7.13 39.37 -9.80
C ALA A 81 6.45 37.98 -9.87
N GLY A 82 5.98 37.52 -11.03
CA GLY A 82 5.46 36.15 -11.23
C GLY A 82 6.46 35.14 -11.79
N GLU A 83 7.62 35.57 -12.29
CA GLU A 83 8.59 34.74 -13.04
C GLU A 83 9.91 34.51 -12.29
N GLY A 84 10.15 35.25 -11.21
CA GLY A 84 11.35 35.14 -10.38
C GLY A 84 12.54 35.96 -10.89
N PRO A 85 13.66 36.00 -10.13
CA PRO A 85 14.83 36.82 -10.47
C PRO A 85 15.66 36.29 -11.64
N ILE A 86 15.55 35.00 -11.98
CA ILE A 86 16.24 34.38 -13.11
C ILE A 86 15.19 34.00 -14.16
N VAL A 87 15.20 34.68 -15.30
CA VAL A 87 14.25 34.39 -16.40
C VAL A 87 15.02 34.26 -17.70
N ALA A 88 14.94 33.08 -18.35
CA ALA A 88 15.44 32.86 -19.70
C ALA A 88 14.28 32.80 -20.68
N GLY A 89 14.23 33.71 -21.65
CA GLY A 89 13.26 33.74 -22.74
C GLY A 89 13.75 33.05 -24.01
N ALA A 90 13.03 33.29 -25.12
CA ALA A 90 13.30 32.66 -26.41
C ALA A 90 14.76 32.80 -26.90
N GLY A 91 15.42 31.67 -27.14
CA GLY A 91 16.80 31.62 -27.63
C GLY A 91 17.87 31.95 -26.57
N GLU A 92 17.47 32.24 -25.34
CA GLU A 92 18.39 32.55 -24.24
C GLU A 92 18.79 31.29 -23.47
N THR A 93 20.03 31.27 -22.99
CA THR A 93 20.49 30.26 -22.02
C THR A 93 21.11 30.98 -20.82
N ILE A 94 20.65 30.67 -19.62
CA ILE A 94 21.21 31.22 -18.38
C ILE A 94 21.85 30.10 -17.59
N ASN A 95 23.15 30.23 -17.32
CA ASN A 95 23.88 29.39 -16.40
C ASN A 95 23.97 30.09 -15.05
N ALA A 96 23.35 29.53 -14.01
CA ALA A 96 23.35 30.12 -12.68
C ALA A 96 24.03 29.17 -11.70
N SER A 97 24.96 29.68 -10.89
CA SER A 97 25.67 28.88 -9.90
C SER A 97 25.86 29.62 -8.59
N GLY A 98 25.91 28.91 -7.46
CA GLY A 98 26.28 29.51 -6.18
C GLY A 98 26.17 28.53 -5.03
N SER A 99 26.48 28.97 -3.81
CA SER A 99 26.41 28.12 -2.63
C SER A 99 25.07 28.25 -1.91
N LEU A 100 24.52 27.15 -1.37
CA LEU A 100 23.35 27.14 -0.50
C LEU A 100 23.60 28.03 0.72
N THR A 101 24.81 27.96 1.28
CA THR A 101 25.26 28.83 2.36
C THR A 101 25.17 30.30 1.95
N GLY A 102 25.55 30.70 0.74
CA GLY A 102 25.38 32.08 0.26
C GLY A 102 23.93 32.49 0.00
N ILE A 103 23.07 31.56 -0.44
CA ILE A 103 21.61 31.77 -0.54
C ILE A 103 20.99 31.96 0.85
N ILE A 104 21.48 31.24 1.87
CA ILE A 104 21.05 31.32 3.27
C ILE A 104 21.69 32.51 4.01
N GLU A 105 22.96 32.85 3.76
CA GLU A 105 23.78 33.88 4.44
C GLU A 105 23.48 35.30 3.96
N ASN A 106 22.71 35.47 2.87
CA ASN A 106 21.92 36.68 2.67
C ASN A 106 20.84 36.90 3.77
N LYS A 107 20.90 36.09 4.84
CA LYS A 107 20.49 36.39 6.22
C LYS A 107 20.68 37.87 6.57
N SER A 108 19.53 38.51 6.77
CA SER A 108 19.28 39.50 7.82
C SER A 108 19.72 40.96 7.58
N ASN A 109 18.77 41.76 7.09
CA ASN A 109 18.35 42.96 7.84
C ASN A 109 17.42 42.54 9.01
N GLY A 110 17.85 41.60 9.85
CA GLY A 110 17.20 41.24 11.11
C GLY A 110 16.05 40.22 11.11
N ASN A 111 15.52 39.74 9.96
CA ASN A 111 14.42 38.76 9.97
C ASN A 111 14.87 37.36 9.54
N PRO A 112 14.75 36.33 10.40
CA PRO A 112 15.22 34.98 10.10
C PRO A 112 14.32 34.26 9.08
N ILE A 113 14.96 33.55 8.15
CA ILE A 113 14.35 32.42 7.42
C ILE A 113 14.14 31.31 8.47
N VAL A 114 12.98 31.39 9.13
CA VAL A 114 12.38 30.45 10.09
C VAL A 114 13.38 29.60 10.88
N ASP A 115 13.97 30.19 11.93
CA ASP A 115 14.57 29.40 13.00
C ASP A 115 13.49 28.62 13.76
N ASN A 116 13.83 27.38 14.11
CA ASN A 116 13.06 26.36 14.82
C ASN A 116 11.83 26.88 15.59
N LEU A 117 10.63 26.51 15.13
CA LEU A 117 9.35 26.81 15.77
C LEU A 117 8.95 25.81 16.85
N SER A 118 9.90 25.05 17.40
CA SER A 118 9.66 24.14 18.51
C SER A 118 9.81 24.87 19.85
N PHE A 119 8.69 25.18 20.52
CA PHE A 119 8.72 25.57 21.94
C PHE A 119 9.45 24.50 22.76
N GLY A 120 10.32 24.90 23.69
CA GLY A 120 10.81 24.01 24.75
C GLY A 120 9.66 23.52 25.64
N ALA A 121 9.80 22.36 26.27
CA ALA A 121 8.73 21.71 27.04
C ALA A 121 8.19 22.55 28.20
N LYS A 122 9.00 23.46 28.77
CA LYS A 122 8.65 24.30 29.93
C LYS A 122 7.70 25.45 29.56
N ASP A 123 7.97 26.17 28.48
CA ASP A 123 7.15 27.31 28.04
C ASP A 123 5.74 26.87 27.64
N ARG A 124 5.58 25.63 27.15
CA ARG A 124 4.26 25.08 26.76
C ARG A 124 3.33 24.87 27.96
N LEU A 125 3.86 24.44 29.12
CA LEU A 125 3.04 24.09 30.29
C LEU A 125 2.39 25.35 30.90
N ASP A 126 3.13 26.46 30.96
CA ASP A 126 2.62 27.70 31.53
C ASP A 126 1.59 28.39 30.62
N VAL A 127 1.76 28.30 29.29
CA VAL A 127 0.72 28.77 28.36
C VAL A 127 -0.53 27.89 28.49
N PHE A 128 -0.38 26.58 28.64
CA PHE A 128 -1.48 25.63 28.79
C PHE A 128 -2.32 25.87 30.06
N LYS A 129 -1.70 26.26 31.17
CA LYS A 129 -2.41 26.68 32.40
C LYS A 129 -3.34 27.87 32.17
N ASN A 130 -2.89 28.83 31.36
CA ASN A 130 -3.57 30.13 31.21
C ASN A 130 -4.73 30.11 30.20
N ILE A 131 -4.89 29.04 29.42
CA ILE A 131 -5.83 28.97 28.30
C ILE A 131 -6.96 27.95 28.50
N ILE A 132 -6.91 27.12 29.55
CA ILE A 132 -7.99 26.22 29.90
C ILE A 132 -9.01 26.96 30.78
N LYS A 133 -10.28 26.88 30.39
CA LYS A 133 -11.40 27.43 31.15
C LYS A 133 -11.86 26.43 32.21
N THR A 134 -12.07 26.92 33.43
CA THR A 134 -12.78 26.17 34.49
C THR A 134 -14.24 26.60 34.52
N LEU A 135 -15.16 25.64 34.54
CA LEU A 135 -16.61 25.90 34.59
C LEU A 135 -17.19 25.77 36.00
N SER A 136 -18.11 26.67 36.33
CA SER A 136 -19.00 26.54 37.50
C SER A 136 -20.03 25.41 37.32
N SER A 137 -20.69 25.00 38.40
CA SER A 137 -21.72 23.94 38.37
C SER A 137 -22.88 24.27 37.43
N GLU A 138 -23.32 25.53 37.40
CA GLU A 138 -24.39 26.01 36.53
C GLU A 138 -23.97 26.02 35.05
N GLU A 139 -22.73 26.45 34.76
CA GLU A 139 -22.18 26.37 33.39
C GLU A 139 -22.02 24.93 32.91
N LYS A 140 -21.73 23.97 33.80
CA LYS A 140 -21.67 22.54 33.45
C LYS A 140 -23.04 21.99 33.07
N GLU A 141 -24.11 22.38 33.77
CA GLU A 141 -25.47 22.01 33.39
C GLU A 141 -25.86 22.62 32.04
N LEU A 142 -25.54 23.90 31.82
CA LEU A 142 -25.76 24.57 30.55
C LEU A 142 -24.96 23.90 29.41
N TYR A 143 -23.70 23.53 29.65
CA TYR A 143 -22.86 22.80 28.70
C TYR A 143 -23.51 21.48 28.28
N ARG A 144 -24.00 20.68 29.23
CA ARG A 144 -24.67 19.40 28.94
C ARG A 144 -25.94 19.60 28.11
N ALA A 145 -26.70 20.65 28.39
CA ALA A 145 -27.91 20.99 27.64
C ALA A 145 -27.59 21.46 26.20
N GLN A 146 -26.50 22.22 26.03
CA GLN A 146 -26.08 22.75 24.73
C GLN A 146 -25.31 21.75 23.86
N ASN A 147 -24.71 20.71 24.47
CA ASN A 147 -23.88 19.72 23.78
C ASN A 147 -24.38 18.27 23.99
N PRO A 148 -25.65 17.97 23.70
CA PRO A 148 -26.23 16.65 23.97
C PRO A 148 -25.53 15.51 23.20
N ASP A 149 -24.96 15.81 22.02
CA ASP A 149 -24.23 14.83 21.22
C ASP A 149 -22.92 14.39 21.90
N LEU A 150 -22.21 15.29 22.59
CA LEU A 150 -20.98 14.95 23.30
C LEU A 150 -21.26 14.07 24.51
N VAL A 151 -22.33 14.39 25.23
CA VAL A 151 -22.83 13.58 26.35
C VAL A 151 -23.23 12.19 25.86
N ARG A 152 -23.94 12.09 24.72
CA ARG A 152 -24.30 10.82 24.08
C ARG A 152 -23.07 10.01 23.65
N GLU A 153 -22.01 10.67 23.20
CA GLU A 153 -20.72 10.04 22.87
C GLU A 153 -19.88 9.63 24.10
N GLY A 154 -20.34 9.95 25.31
CA GLY A 154 -19.69 9.60 26.57
C GLY A 154 -18.60 10.57 27.02
N TYR A 155 -18.54 11.77 26.45
CA TYR A 155 -17.71 12.86 26.99
C TYR A 155 -18.42 13.45 28.22
N GLY A 156 -17.67 13.60 29.32
CA GLY A 156 -18.15 14.23 30.55
C GLY A 156 -18.11 15.76 30.49
N ASP A 157 -18.17 16.38 31.67
CA ASP A 157 -17.99 17.82 31.80
C ASP A 157 -16.55 18.23 31.45
N PRO A 158 -16.34 19.47 30.97
CA PRO A 158 -15.02 20.05 30.82
C PRO A 158 -14.22 19.98 32.13
N LEU A 159 -13.00 19.46 32.03
CA LEU A 159 -12.07 19.33 33.14
C LEU A 159 -11.29 20.63 33.35
N SER A 160 -11.10 21.01 34.61
CA SER A 160 -10.14 22.05 34.97
C SER A 160 -8.70 21.60 34.68
N TYR A 161 -7.76 22.55 34.59
CA TYR A 161 -6.34 22.21 34.44
C TYR A 161 -5.85 21.29 35.57
N GLU A 162 -6.25 21.51 36.82
CA GLU A 162 -5.83 20.67 37.96
C GLU A 162 -6.37 19.24 37.88
N GLU A 163 -7.58 19.05 37.38
CA GLU A 163 -8.13 17.71 37.12
C GLU A 163 -7.47 17.05 35.91
N LEU A 164 -7.16 17.85 34.89
CA LEU A 164 -6.47 17.41 33.69
C LEU A 164 -5.00 17.07 33.96
N LYS A 165 -4.34 17.74 34.92
CA LYS A 165 -2.96 17.50 35.34
C LYS A 165 -2.74 16.03 35.63
N LYS A 166 -3.72 15.35 36.24
CA LYS A 166 -3.73 13.90 36.51
C LYS A 166 -3.46 13.03 35.27
N TYR A 167 -3.64 13.56 34.07
CA TYR A 167 -3.54 12.83 32.81
C TYR A 167 -2.45 13.33 31.86
N LEU A 168 -1.70 14.40 32.21
CA LEU A 168 -0.77 15.09 31.31
C LEU A 168 0.70 14.89 31.69
N ILE A 169 1.28 15.68 32.60
CA ILE A 169 2.72 15.67 32.89
C ILE A 169 2.98 16.23 34.31
N GLN A 170 4.03 15.74 34.97
CA GLN A 170 4.55 16.26 36.23
C GLN A 170 5.36 17.55 35.99
N GLU A 171 5.58 18.34 37.04
CA GLU A 171 6.26 19.63 36.95
C GLU A 171 7.75 19.53 36.55
N ASP A 172 8.36 18.36 36.75
CA ASP A 172 9.72 18.04 36.33
C ASP A 172 9.82 17.55 34.87
N GLY A 173 8.68 17.48 34.17
CA GLY A 173 8.60 17.00 32.79
C GLY A 173 8.45 15.49 32.64
N SER A 174 8.37 14.74 33.75
CA SER A 174 8.06 13.30 33.73
C SER A 174 6.56 13.05 33.55
N TRP A 175 6.17 11.93 32.94
CA TRP A 175 4.76 11.64 32.63
C TRP A 175 4.05 10.98 33.83
N LEU A 176 2.72 11.07 33.91
CA LEU A 176 1.92 10.40 34.96
C LEU A 176 1.41 9.02 34.51
N ASP A 177 1.28 8.09 35.45
CA ASP A 177 0.77 6.72 35.21
C ASP A 177 -0.65 6.71 34.61
N ASP A 178 -1.46 7.72 34.91
CA ASP A 178 -2.82 7.86 34.41
C ASP A 178 -2.90 8.25 32.91
N SER A 179 -1.76 8.51 32.26
CA SER A 179 -1.62 8.89 30.84
C SER A 179 -1.20 7.72 29.91
N ILE A 180 -1.23 6.49 30.40
CA ILE A 180 -0.81 5.31 29.63
C ILE A 180 -1.74 5.07 28.42
N THR A 181 -1.14 4.84 27.24
CA THR A 181 -1.74 4.24 26.05
C THR A 181 -0.99 2.96 25.70
N ILE A 182 -1.67 1.82 25.78
CA ILE A 182 -1.08 0.54 25.39
C ILE A 182 -1.10 0.43 23.86
N VAL A 183 0.06 0.22 23.27
CA VAL A 183 0.16 -0.04 21.83
C VAL A 183 0.66 -1.47 21.66
N PRO A 184 -0.15 -2.38 21.12
CA PRO A 184 0.35 -3.69 20.76
C PRO A 184 1.11 -3.56 19.43
N LEU A 185 2.41 -3.90 19.43
CA LEU A 185 3.29 -3.51 18.33
C LEU A 185 3.77 -4.64 17.44
N ILE A 186 3.85 -5.85 17.97
CA ILE A 186 4.33 -7.01 17.23
C ILE A 186 3.29 -8.10 17.42
N THR A 187 2.78 -8.64 16.31
CA THR A 187 2.13 -9.94 16.33
C THR A 187 3.14 -11.04 16.05
N THR A 188 2.96 -12.17 16.71
CA THR A 188 3.59 -13.44 16.34
C THR A 188 2.55 -14.29 15.63
N THR A 189 2.99 -15.30 14.89
CA THR A 189 2.07 -16.33 14.43
C THR A 189 1.99 -17.43 15.47
N VAL A 190 0.77 -17.87 15.77
CA VAL A 190 0.51 -19.14 16.46
C VAL A 190 -0.31 -20.04 15.56
N VAL A 191 -0.14 -21.34 15.74
CA VAL A 191 -0.92 -22.35 15.02
C VAL A 191 -2.15 -22.68 15.85
N GLY A 192 -3.33 -22.45 15.28
CA GLY A 192 -4.58 -23.04 15.74
C GLY A 192 -5.08 -24.01 14.67
N ILE A 193 -6.33 -24.45 14.76
CA ILE A 193 -6.95 -25.26 13.71
C ILE A 193 -7.90 -24.40 12.87
N ASP A 194 -7.86 -24.58 11.56
CA ASP A 194 -8.93 -24.16 10.67
C ASP A 194 -10.15 -25.04 10.94
N GLU A 195 -11.20 -24.44 11.51
CA GLU A 195 -12.44 -25.13 11.91
C GLU A 195 -13.10 -25.97 10.82
N LYS A 196 -12.80 -25.71 9.55
CA LYS A 196 -13.46 -26.41 8.44
C LYS A 196 -12.61 -27.53 7.87
N THR A 197 -11.28 -27.41 7.90
CA THR A 197 -10.35 -28.41 7.33
C THR A 197 -9.65 -29.26 8.39
N ASN A 198 -9.84 -28.92 9.67
CA ASN A 198 -9.18 -29.54 10.81
C ASN A 198 -7.64 -29.55 10.72
N LYS A 199 -7.07 -28.59 9.99
CA LYS A 199 -5.63 -28.42 9.78
C LYS A 199 -5.08 -27.24 10.55
N ASP A 200 -3.79 -27.30 10.80
CA ASP A 200 -2.98 -26.17 11.23
C ASP A 200 -3.25 -24.94 10.36
N LYS A 201 -3.72 -23.90 11.03
CA LYS A 201 -3.94 -22.58 10.47
C LYS A 201 -3.12 -21.57 11.23
N PRO A 202 -2.29 -20.79 10.52
CA PRO A 202 -1.61 -19.68 11.14
C PRO A 202 -2.62 -18.58 11.52
N TYR A 203 -2.56 -18.14 12.78
CA TYR A 203 -3.28 -16.97 13.30
C TYR A 203 -2.26 -15.94 13.81
N LYS A 204 -2.44 -14.69 13.42
CA LYS A 204 -1.65 -13.57 13.96
C LYS A 204 -2.25 -13.09 15.28
N VAL A 205 -1.42 -13.12 16.31
CA VAL A 205 -1.74 -12.74 17.69
C VAL A 205 -0.66 -11.83 18.22
N TYR A 206 -0.94 -10.94 19.17
CA TYR A 206 0.08 -10.09 19.76
C TYR A 206 1.15 -10.92 20.48
N ASN A 207 2.42 -10.55 20.29
CA ASN A 207 3.53 -11.15 21.01
C ASN A 207 3.60 -10.52 22.41
N SER A 208 3.34 -11.32 23.44
CA SER A 208 3.28 -10.87 24.85
C SER A 208 4.56 -10.17 25.30
N SER A 209 5.74 -10.68 24.93
CA SER A 209 7.02 -10.05 25.28
C SER A 209 7.15 -8.63 24.71
N ASN A 210 6.49 -8.36 23.57
CA ASN A 210 6.54 -7.10 22.83
C ASN A 210 5.32 -6.20 23.06
N LEU A 211 4.42 -6.56 23.98
CA LEU A 211 3.42 -5.61 24.47
C LEU A 211 4.15 -4.56 25.29
N ILE A 212 4.16 -3.32 24.79
CA ILE A 212 4.74 -2.18 25.50
C ILE A 212 3.66 -1.15 25.82
N ILE A 213 3.79 -0.58 27.02
CA ILE A 213 3.07 0.63 27.40
C ILE A 213 3.79 1.81 26.73
N ARG A 214 3.02 2.67 26.04
CA ARG A 214 3.48 4.01 25.68
C ARG A 214 2.68 5.02 26.47
N ASN A 215 3.24 6.19 26.70
CA ASN A 215 2.44 7.31 27.18
C ASN A 215 1.64 7.86 25.99
N SER A 216 0.37 8.18 26.22
CA SER A 216 -0.62 8.63 25.23
C SER A 216 -0.13 9.82 24.38
N ASN A 217 0.85 10.56 24.87
CA ASN A 217 1.47 11.68 24.17
C ASN A 217 2.30 11.30 22.94
N ASN A 218 2.57 10.02 22.69
CA ASN A 218 3.22 9.57 21.46
C ASN A 218 2.24 9.12 20.36
N SER A 219 0.93 9.06 20.63
CA SER A 219 -0.09 8.79 19.62
C SER A 219 -0.67 10.08 19.04
N GLY A 220 0.16 11.07 18.68
CA GLY A 220 -0.25 12.27 17.94
C GLY A 220 -1.27 13.21 18.61
N ASP A 221 -1.95 12.81 19.68
CA ASP A 221 -3.17 13.47 20.18
C ASP A 221 -2.93 14.48 21.29
N TYR A 222 -1.75 14.54 21.92
CA TYR A 222 -1.52 15.46 23.06
C TYR A 222 -0.41 16.48 22.81
N ARG A 223 0.62 16.12 22.03
CA ARG A 223 1.68 17.09 21.68
C ARG A 223 1.24 18.10 20.63
N ASN A 224 0.15 17.81 19.89
CA ASN A 224 -0.24 18.56 18.68
C ASN A 224 -1.66 19.18 18.72
N THR A 225 -2.52 18.88 19.71
CA THR A 225 -3.96 19.26 19.63
C THR A 225 -4.35 20.53 20.38
N ILE A 226 -3.62 20.90 21.43
CA ILE A 226 -3.71 22.25 22.00
C ILE A 226 -2.55 23.05 21.41
N SER A 227 -2.68 23.30 20.12
CA SER A 227 -1.81 24.25 19.43
C SER A 227 -2.37 25.64 19.68
N LEU A 228 -1.61 26.48 20.38
CA LEU A 228 -2.03 27.82 20.78
C LEU A 228 -1.46 28.87 19.83
N PRO A 229 -2.30 29.72 19.21
CA PRO A 229 -1.80 30.76 18.31
C PRO A 229 -0.78 31.62 19.07
N ASN A 230 0.44 31.64 18.55
CA ASN A 230 1.49 32.46 19.12
C ASN A 230 1.16 33.93 18.83
N LYS A 231 1.06 34.78 19.86
CA LYS A 231 0.96 36.24 19.70
C LYS A 231 2.15 36.85 18.92
N SER A 232 3.24 36.11 18.72
CA SER A 232 4.41 36.54 17.92
C SER A 232 4.46 35.97 16.49
N ALA A 233 3.33 35.55 15.92
CA ALA A 233 3.22 34.97 14.57
C ALA A 233 3.17 36.00 13.41
N ASP A 234 4.05 36.99 13.42
CA ASP A 234 4.35 37.84 12.25
C ASP A 234 5.48 37.20 11.41
N LYS A 235 5.38 35.90 11.06
CA LYS A 235 6.35 35.26 10.16
C LYS A 235 5.77 35.19 8.73
N PRO A 236 6.47 35.73 7.72
CA PRO A 236 5.91 35.90 6.38
C PRO A 236 6.04 34.63 5.52
N PHE A 237 5.04 34.38 4.65
CA PHE A 237 5.07 33.29 3.66
C PHE A 237 5.57 33.75 2.29
N TYR A 238 6.08 32.81 1.49
CA TYR A 238 6.34 33.02 0.07
C TYR A 238 5.12 32.55 -0.73
N VAL A 239 4.34 33.48 -1.27
CA VAL A 239 3.13 33.19 -2.03
C VAL A 239 3.41 33.41 -3.53
N LYS A 240 2.98 32.48 -4.40
CA LYS A 240 3.18 32.57 -5.87
C LYS A 240 4.63 32.88 -6.29
N SER A 241 5.58 32.33 -5.55
CA SER A 241 6.99 32.65 -5.67
C SER A 241 7.73 31.68 -6.61
N ARG A 242 8.67 32.23 -7.39
CA ARG A 242 9.62 31.51 -8.25
C ARG A 242 11.04 32.02 -8.01
N ILE A 243 12.04 31.14 -8.11
CA ILE A 243 13.48 31.46 -8.10
C ILE A 243 14.01 31.57 -9.53
N ALA A 244 13.61 30.65 -10.40
CA ALA A 244 14.02 30.67 -11.80
C ALA A 244 12.90 30.17 -12.72
N THR A 245 12.79 30.79 -13.89
CA THR A 245 11.85 30.41 -14.96
C THR A 245 12.57 30.33 -16.30
N ALA A 246 12.52 29.18 -16.95
CA ALA A 246 12.76 29.04 -18.38
C ALA A 246 11.42 29.18 -19.10
N LYS A 247 11.31 30.07 -20.09
CA LYS A 247 10.08 30.27 -20.86
C LYS A 247 10.33 30.54 -22.34
N ASP A 248 9.28 30.36 -23.14
CA ASP A 248 9.29 30.65 -24.59
C ASP A 248 10.45 29.94 -25.35
N GLY A 249 10.86 28.74 -24.93
CA GLY A 249 12.00 28.02 -25.51
C GLY A 249 13.36 28.35 -24.90
N GLY A 250 13.40 29.16 -23.84
CA GLY A 250 14.60 29.49 -23.09
C GLY A 250 15.15 28.34 -22.27
N LYS A 251 16.42 28.44 -21.84
CA LYS A 251 17.10 27.41 -21.06
C LYS A 251 17.73 27.97 -19.79
N VAL A 252 17.57 27.27 -18.68
CA VAL A 252 18.20 27.60 -17.41
C VAL A 252 18.98 26.37 -16.89
N GLU A 253 20.27 26.54 -16.65
CA GLU A 253 21.13 25.53 -16.03
C GLU A 253 21.55 26.04 -14.65
N LEU A 254 21.06 25.40 -13.60
CA LEU A 254 21.30 25.78 -12.20
C LEU A 254 22.24 24.77 -11.54
N GLN A 255 23.35 25.26 -10.98
CA GLN A 255 24.25 24.46 -10.15
C GLN A 255 24.32 25.03 -8.73
N ILE A 256 23.88 24.24 -7.74
CA ILE A 256 23.96 24.63 -6.33
C ILE A 256 25.04 23.81 -5.65
N SER A 257 25.97 24.53 -5.02
CA SER A 257 27.04 23.97 -4.19
C SER A 257 26.73 24.16 -2.71
N GLY A 258 27.25 23.33 -1.80
CA GLY A 258 26.90 23.43 -0.37
C GLY A 258 25.56 22.77 -0.02
N GLY A 259 25.46 22.22 1.20
CA GLY A 259 24.44 21.25 1.60
C GLY A 259 25.10 20.03 2.25
N ASN A 260 25.08 19.94 3.57
CA ASN A 260 25.26 18.69 4.30
C ASN A 260 23.93 18.34 5.01
N ALA A 261 23.90 17.32 5.87
CA ALA A 261 22.68 16.98 6.61
C ALA A 261 22.19 18.10 7.56
N ASP A 262 23.09 19.04 7.91
CA ASP A 262 22.88 20.11 8.88
C ASP A 262 22.54 21.46 8.20
N GLU A 263 22.86 21.62 6.92
CA GLU A 263 22.49 22.79 6.09
C GLU A 263 21.16 22.53 5.37
N ARG A 264 20.11 23.23 5.83
CA ARG A 264 18.72 23.06 5.36
C ARG A 264 18.17 24.36 4.81
N LEU A 265 17.43 24.29 3.71
CA LEU A 265 16.61 25.41 3.23
C LEU A 265 15.20 25.28 3.81
N ASN A 266 14.83 26.18 4.71
CA ASN A 266 13.52 26.20 5.35
C ASN A 266 12.66 27.33 4.79
N MET A 267 11.59 27.02 4.06
CA MET A 267 10.74 28.04 3.43
C MET A 267 9.26 27.68 3.56
N GLY A 268 8.47 28.58 4.15
CA GLY A 268 7.01 28.48 4.11
C GLY A 268 6.49 29.00 2.77
N ILE A 269 6.20 28.09 1.82
CA ILE A 269 5.71 28.46 0.49
C ILE A 269 4.21 28.13 0.30
N LYS A 270 3.48 28.95 -0.45
CA LYS A 270 2.07 28.77 -0.84
C LYS A 270 1.86 29.04 -2.33
N ASP A 271 1.08 28.23 -3.04
CA ASP A 271 0.84 28.36 -4.49
C ASP A 271 2.13 28.64 -5.29
N SER A 272 3.24 27.99 -4.96
CA SER A 272 4.59 28.37 -5.41
C SER A 272 5.34 27.21 -6.05
N HIS A 273 5.95 27.51 -7.20
CA HIS A 273 6.83 26.61 -7.93
C HIS A 273 8.20 27.28 -8.07
N LEU A 274 9.23 26.76 -7.39
CA LEU A 274 10.48 27.50 -7.24
C LEU A 274 11.32 27.52 -8.53
N LEU A 275 11.41 26.40 -9.24
CA LEU A 275 12.20 26.23 -10.45
C LEU A 275 11.28 25.76 -11.57
N VAL A 276 11.01 26.64 -12.53
CA VAL A 276 9.95 26.44 -13.52
C VAL A 276 10.50 26.37 -14.94
N ALA A 277 9.99 25.42 -15.72
CA ALA A 277 10.05 25.45 -17.18
C ALA A 277 8.62 25.57 -17.72
N ASP A 278 8.32 26.68 -18.38
CA ASP A 278 6.99 27.05 -18.83
C ASP A 278 6.98 27.31 -20.34
N GLY A 279 6.28 26.47 -21.11
CA GLY A 279 6.21 26.59 -22.56
C GLY A 279 7.03 25.57 -23.33
N VAL A 280 6.65 25.36 -24.58
CA VAL A 280 7.30 24.41 -25.51
C VAL A 280 8.79 24.73 -25.64
N ASP A 281 9.61 23.68 -25.62
CA ASP A 281 11.08 23.72 -25.71
C ASP A 281 11.80 24.45 -24.56
N SER A 282 11.08 25.00 -23.57
CA SER A 282 11.67 25.58 -22.37
C SER A 282 12.29 24.49 -21.50
N VAL A 283 13.54 24.65 -21.08
CA VAL A 283 14.26 23.63 -20.28
C VAL A 283 14.89 24.25 -19.04
N LEU A 284 14.67 23.65 -17.87
CA LEU A 284 15.40 23.98 -16.64
C LEU A 284 16.07 22.73 -16.06
N SER A 285 17.39 22.78 -15.89
CA SER A 285 18.18 21.71 -15.29
C SER A 285 18.74 22.15 -13.93
N LEU A 286 18.65 21.27 -12.93
CA LEU A 286 19.23 21.47 -11.60
C LEU A 286 20.32 20.42 -11.34
N GLU A 287 21.50 20.90 -10.95
CA GLU A 287 22.65 20.11 -10.51
C GLU A 287 22.99 20.45 -9.06
N LEU A 288 23.15 19.42 -8.24
CA LEU A 288 23.52 19.55 -6.83
C LEU A 288 24.88 18.88 -6.60
N THR A 289 25.90 19.65 -6.25
CA THR A 289 27.24 19.10 -6.01
C THR A 289 27.38 18.46 -4.62
N LYS A 290 26.40 18.67 -3.74
CA LYS A 290 26.22 18.02 -2.44
C LYS A 290 24.71 17.83 -2.15
N PRO A 291 24.31 16.95 -1.21
CA PRO A 291 22.90 16.77 -0.88
C PRO A 291 22.20 18.06 -0.43
N LEU A 292 21.07 18.40 -1.05
CA LEU A 292 20.22 19.53 -0.65
C LEU A 292 19.04 19.03 0.17
N THR A 293 18.85 19.56 1.38
CA THR A 293 17.67 19.29 2.21
C THR A 293 16.73 20.49 2.22
N LEU A 294 15.52 20.27 1.71
CA LEU A 294 14.44 21.23 1.66
C LEU A 294 13.38 20.93 2.71
N LEU A 295 13.00 21.93 3.48
CA LEU A 295 11.84 21.94 4.34
C LEU A 295 10.88 22.99 3.78
N LEU A 296 9.94 22.55 2.94
CA LEU A 296 8.96 23.42 2.27
C LEU A 296 7.60 23.42 2.99
N GLY A 297 7.62 23.13 4.28
CA GLY A 297 6.43 22.99 5.10
C GLY A 297 5.98 24.30 5.73
N ASP A 298 4.71 24.33 6.10
CA ASP A 298 4.34 25.07 7.28
C ASP A 298 4.88 24.27 8.48
N SER A 299 5.84 24.82 9.20
CA SER A 299 6.20 24.31 10.55
C SER A 299 5.05 24.42 11.57
N TRP A 300 3.88 24.85 11.10
CA TRP A 300 2.61 25.00 11.79
C TRP A 300 1.69 23.79 11.53
N TYR A 301 2.18 22.60 11.91
CA TYR A 301 1.56 21.26 11.84
C TYR A 301 0.10 21.14 12.38
N SER A 302 -0.67 22.21 12.62
CA SER A 302 -1.92 22.10 13.39
C SER A 302 -3.04 23.09 13.09
N TYR A 303 -2.91 24.00 12.10
CA TYR A 303 -3.85 25.14 12.02
C TYR A 303 -4.60 25.34 10.71
N GLN A 304 -4.59 24.37 9.80
CA GLN A 304 -5.67 24.28 8.83
C GLN A 304 -6.30 22.90 8.98
N PRO A 305 -7.37 22.76 9.77
CA PRO A 305 -8.13 21.52 9.81
C PRO A 305 -8.78 21.29 8.46
N SER A 306 -8.88 20.01 8.09
CA SER A 306 -9.60 19.48 6.93
C SER A 306 -11.01 20.05 6.78
N SER A 307 -11.64 20.45 7.87
CA SER A 307 -12.84 21.29 7.90
C SER A 307 -12.51 22.48 8.80
N GLY A 308 -12.74 23.73 8.38
CA GLY A 308 -12.44 24.95 9.15
C GLY A 308 -12.99 25.07 10.60
N SER A 309 -13.43 23.99 11.22
CA SER A 309 -14.01 23.90 12.57
C SER A 309 -12.98 23.64 13.69
N ALA A 310 -11.99 22.74 13.53
CA ALA A 310 -11.30 22.17 14.70
C ALA A 310 -10.32 23.11 15.45
N ILE A 311 -9.75 24.13 14.80
CA ILE A 311 -8.91 25.14 15.48
C ILE A 311 -9.72 26.06 16.38
N TYR A 312 -10.99 26.28 16.05
CA TYR A 312 -11.90 27.17 16.77
C TYR A 312 -12.86 26.41 17.69
N GLU A 313 -12.69 25.09 17.85
CA GLU A 313 -13.51 24.31 18.77
C GLU A 313 -13.22 24.71 20.22
N LYS A 314 -14.09 25.56 20.77
CA LYS A 314 -14.13 25.91 22.20
C LYS A 314 -13.92 24.69 23.12
N TYR A 315 -14.33 23.51 22.67
CA TYR A 315 -14.15 22.23 23.35
C TYR A 315 -13.12 21.32 22.67
N ARG A 316 -12.03 20.99 23.37
CA ARG A 316 -11.02 20.03 22.93
C ARG A 316 -11.30 18.65 23.51
N LYS A 317 -11.41 17.65 22.64
CA LYS A 317 -11.70 16.26 22.98
C LYS A 317 -10.42 15.43 23.02
N PHE A 318 -10.27 14.59 24.04
CA PHE A 318 -9.14 13.65 24.14
C PHE A 318 -9.65 12.25 24.42
N SER A 319 -8.90 11.25 23.99
CA SER A 319 -9.18 9.85 24.26
C SER A 319 -7.90 9.06 24.46
N TYR A 320 -7.86 8.22 25.49
CA TYR A 320 -6.72 7.35 25.78
C TYR A 320 -7.17 5.99 26.33
N ARG A 321 -6.31 4.98 26.22
CA ARG A 321 -6.65 3.59 26.57
C ARG A 321 -6.02 3.18 27.90
N LYS A 322 -6.84 2.88 28.90
CA LYS A 322 -6.43 2.29 30.18
C LYS A 322 -6.65 0.80 30.23
N PHE A 323 -5.98 0.13 31.17
CA PHE A 323 -6.35 -1.21 31.58
C PHE A 323 -7.77 -1.22 32.17
N LYS A 324 -8.56 -2.24 31.86
CA LYS A 324 -9.98 -2.29 32.24
C LYS A 324 -10.22 -2.64 33.71
N GLY A 325 -9.22 -3.18 34.42
CA GLY A 325 -9.43 -3.81 35.72
C GLY A 325 -10.12 -5.16 35.56
N LYS A 326 -11.10 -5.44 36.42
CA LYS A 326 -11.82 -6.72 36.46
C LYS A 326 -12.89 -6.79 35.37
N PHE A 327 -12.87 -7.82 34.53
CA PHE A 327 -13.86 -8.04 33.47
C PHE A 327 -13.98 -9.51 33.05
N THR A 328 -15.12 -9.86 32.45
CA THR A 328 -15.34 -11.17 31.82
C THR A 328 -15.29 -11.02 30.29
N PRO A 329 -14.32 -11.64 29.59
CA PRO A 329 -14.22 -11.55 28.13
C PRO A 329 -15.36 -12.30 27.44
N LYS A 330 -16.01 -11.68 26.45
CA LYS A 330 -17.14 -12.26 25.71
C LYS A 330 -17.08 -11.96 24.21
N TYR A 331 -17.40 -12.93 23.35
CA TYR A 331 -17.53 -12.72 21.90
C TYR A 331 -18.64 -13.61 21.32
N GLY A 332 -19.73 -13.00 20.84
CA GLY A 332 -20.93 -13.75 20.48
C GLY A 332 -21.44 -14.59 21.67
N ASN A 333 -21.55 -15.90 21.47
CA ASN A 333 -21.96 -16.85 22.52
C ASN A 333 -20.78 -17.35 23.39
N LEU A 334 -19.53 -17.01 23.05
CA LEU A 334 -18.36 -17.40 23.81
C LEU A 334 -18.21 -16.50 25.05
N THR A 335 -18.17 -17.10 26.24
CA THR A 335 -17.80 -16.44 27.50
C THR A 335 -16.57 -17.11 28.09
N LEU A 336 -15.51 -16.34 28.36
CA LEU A 336 -14.26 -16.85 28.94
C LEU A 336 -14.20 -16.57 30.44
N LYS A 337 -13.17 -17.12 31.10
CA LYS A 337 -12.85 -16.87 32.51
C LYS A 337 -12.67 -15.37 32.77
N GLU A 338 -13.13 -14.90 33.92
CA GLU A 338 -12.88 -13.54 34.40
C GLU A 338 -11.38 -13.27 34.59
N PHE A 339 -10.95 -12.08 34.19
CA PHE A 339 -9.57 -11.60 34.34
C PHE A 339 -9.54 -10.22 35.01
N ASN A 340 -8.45 -9.93 35.70
CA ASN A 340 -8.18 -8.60 36.24
C ASN A 340 -6.90 -8.07 35.60
N VAL A 341 -7.03 -7.08 34.71
CA VAL A 341 -5.90 -6.47 34.02
C VAL A 341 -5.72 -5.05 34.55
N THR A 342 -4.60 -4.79 35.23
CA THR A 342 -4.30 -3.52 35.91
C THR A 342 -2.96 -2.92 35.50
N ASP A 343 -2.11 -3.69 34.84
CA ASP A 343 -0.74 -3.32 34.48
C ASP A 343 -0.26 -4.10 33.23
N GLN A 344 0.97 -3.84 32.79
CA GLN A 344 1.55 -4.49 31.62
C GLN A 344 1.67 -6.02 31.77
N ASN A 345 2.00 -6.51 32.97
CA ASN A 345 2.24 -7.93 33.21
C ASN A 345 0.94 -8.72 33.18
N SER A 346 -0.09 -8.23 33.88
CA SER A 346 -1.44 -8.80 33.83
C SER A 346 -2.06 -8.77 32.42
N LEU A 347 -1.71 -7.77 31.59
CA LEU A 347 -2.11 -7.77 30.17
C LEU A 347 -1.38 -8.85 29.37
N ARG A 348 -0.08 -9.07 29.62
CA ARG A 348 0.70 -10.16 28.99
C ARG A 348 0.12 -11.52 29.35
N GLU A 349 -0.19 -11.74 30.63
CA GLU A 349 -0.83 -12.97 31.10
C GLU A 349 -2.21 -13.19 30.45
N TYR A 350 -3.02 -12.12 30.33
CA TYR A 350 -4.29 -12.20 29.63
C TYR A 350 -4.12 -12.54 28.15
N ASN A 351 -3.10 -11.96 27.50
CA ASN A 351 -2.79 -12.24 26.12
C ASN A 351 -2.35 -13.70 25.90
N ASP A 352 -1.47 -14.22 26.76
CA ASP A 352 -1.03 -15.61 26.72
C ASP A 352 -2.23 -16.56 26.91
N TYR A 353 -3.16 -16.21 27.81
CA TYR A 353 -4.42 -16.94 27.95
C TYR A 353 -5.25 -16.97 26.65
N LEU A 354 -5.40 -15.82 25.96
CA LEU A 354 -6.11 -15.80 24.66
C LEU A 354 -5.38 -16.60 23.57
N ILE A 355 -4.04 -16.61 23.59
CA ILE A 355 -3.22 -17.40 22.66
C ILE A 355 -3.46 -18.90 22.88
N GLU A 356 -3.47 -19.36 24.13
CA GLU A 356 -3.82 -20.74 24.45
C GLU A 356 -5.24 -21.09 24.00
N LYS A 357 -6.17 -20.12 24.04
CA LYS A 357 -7.53 -20.31 23.50
C LYS A 357 -7.61 -20.38 21.98
N ILE A 358 -6.63 -19.89 21.24
CA ILE A 358 -6.52 -20.19 19.80
C ILE A 358 -6.00 -21.62 19.59
N LYS A 359 -4.95 -22.01 20.36
CA LYS A 359 -4.34 -23.34 20.25
C LYS A 359 -5.30 -24.46 20.63
N ASP A 360 -6.19 -24.25 21.60
CA ASP A 360 -7.22 -25.22 22.00
C ASP A 360 -8.53 -25.13 21.21
N HIS A 361 -8.57 -24.27 20.18
CA HIS A 361 -9.70 -24.07 19.25
C HIS A 361 -10.95 -23.44 19.85
N THR A 362 -10.87 -22.87 21.06
CA THR A 362 -11.95 -22.08 21.65
C THR A 362 -12.16 -20.75 20.89
N ILE A 363 -11.06 -20.07 20.54
CA ILE A 363 -11.04 -18.86 19.70
C ILE A 363 -10.68 -19.25 18.27
N LYS A 364 -11.49 -18.73 17.35
CA LYS A 364 -11.71 -19.33 16.03
C LYS A 364 -11.33 -18.43 14.85
N SER A 365 -11.00 -17.17 15.14
CA SER A 365 -10.58 -16.20 14.14
C SER A 365 -9.69 -15.12 14.76
N GLU A 366 -8.80 -14.53 13.95
CA GLU A 366 -8.02 -13.35 14.35
C GLU A 366 -8.94 -12.19 14.76
N GLY A 367 -10.11 -12.04 14.11
CA GLY A 367 -11.11 -11.05 14.46
C GLY A 367 -11.67 -11.25 15.87
N ALA A 368 -12.04 -12.49 16.23
CA ALA A 368 -12.50 -12.82 17.58
C ALA A 368 -11.41 -12.57 18.62
N TYR A 369 -10.17 -13.00 18.35
CA TYR A 369 -9.02 -12.73 19.20
C TYR A 369 -8.80 -11.22 19.41
N ASN A 370 -8.79 -10.43 18.34
CA ASN A 370 -8.60 -8.98 18.42
C ASN A 370 -9.71 -8.29 19.23
N ILE A 371 -10.97 -8.73 19.07
CA ILE A 371 -12.09 -8.20 19.85
C ILE A 371 -11.95 -8.56 21.33
N LEU A 372 -11.58 -9.81 21.66
CA LEU A 372 -11.36 -10.25 23.04
C LEU A 372 -10.16 -9.56 23.68
N PHE A 373 -9.04 -9.41 22.96
CA PHE A 373 -7.86 -8.68 23.45
C PHE A 373 -8.21 -7.22 23.78
N ASN A 374 -8.91 -6.54 22.87
CA ASN A 374 -9.31 -5.14 23.09
C ASN A 374 -10.25 -4.95 24.29
N GLN A 375 -10.93 -6.01 24.78
CA GLN A 375 -11.74 -5.93 25.99
C GLN A 375 -10.93 -5.79 27.27
N ALA A 376 -9.63 -6.10 27.29
CA ALA A 376 -8.77 -5.81 28.45
C ALA A 376 -8.47 -4.31 28.60
N LEU A 377 -8.85 -3.52 27.60
CA LEU A 377 -8.63 -2.09 27.55
C LEU A 377 -9.96 -1.35 27.64
N THR A 378 -9.93 -0.18 28.27
CA THR A 378 -11.06 0.75 28.30
C THR A 378 -10.61 2.09 27.77
N THR A 379 -11.46 2.74 26.96
CA THR A 379 -11.17 4.09 26.46
C THR A 379 -11.73 5.11 27.43
N LYS A 380 -10.89 6.01 27.93
CA LYS A 380 -11.32 7.19 28.67
C LYS A 380 -11.42 8.36 27.72
N LYS A 381 -12.55 9.05 27.78
CA LYS A 381 -12.85 10.26 26.99
C LYS A 381 -12.89 11.43 27.94
N ILE A 382 -12.07 12.45 27.67
CA ILE A 382 -12.03 13.69 28.46
C ILE A 382 -12.21 14.87 27.52
N ILE A 383 -12.72 15.96 28.05
CA ILE A 383 -12.91 17.20 27.30
C ILE A 383 -12.39 18.38 28.11
N VAL A 384 -11.89 19.38 27.42
CA VAL A 384 -11.32 20.59 28.00
C VAL A 384 -11.90 21.78 27.25
N GLU A 385 -12.40 22.77 27.97
CA GLU A 385 -12.86 24.03 27.37
C GLU A 385 -11.71 25.03 27.33
N LEU A 386 -11.59 25.77 26.24
CA LEU A 386 -10.58 26.82 26.07
C LEU A 386 -11.18 28.20 26.37
N ASN A 387 -10.37 29.08 26.96
CA ASN A 387 -10.70 30.50 27.12
C ASN A 387 -10.90 31.15 25.75
N GLU A 388 -11.91 32.01 25.61
CA GLU A 388 -12.28 32.62 24.33
C GLU A 388 -11.14 33.49 23.75
N ASP A 389 -10.35 34.15 24.61
CA ASP A 389 -9.17 34.94 24.20
C ASP A 389 -8.07 34.08 23.55
N ALA A 390 -8.02 32.78 23.88
CA ALA A 390 -7.08 31.83 23.29
C ALA A 390 -7.53 31.35 21.89
N LEU A 391 -8.79 31.61 21.50
CA LEU A 391 -9.38 31.26 20.21
C LEU A 391 -9.20 32.35 19.14
N SER A 392 -8.29 33.31 19.35
CA SER A 392 -8.09 34.48 18.49
C SER A 392 -8.10 34.13 16.99
N PRO A 393 -8.92 34.80 16.16
CA PRO A 393 -9.00 34.53 14.73
C PRO A 393 -7.67 34.88 14.06
N ILE A 394 -7.14 33.96 13.27
CA ILE A 394 -5.98 34.18 12.41
C ILE A 394 -6.42 35.13 11.28
N ASN A 395 -6.14 36.42 11.41
CA ASN A 395 -6.52 37.46 10.45
C ASN A 395 -5.37 37.91 9.51
N ASN A 396 -4.53 36.97 9.07
CA ASN A 396 -3.34 37.24 8.26
C ASN A 396 -3.08 36.15 7.18
N GLU A 397 -1.92 36.20 6.50
CA GLU A 397 -1.46 35.30 5.43
C GLU A 397 -1.63 33.80 5.73
N TYR A 398 -1.73 33.41 7.01
CA TYR A 398 -1.97 32.04 7.46
C TYR A 398 -3.39 31.52 7.13
N SER A 399 -4.35 32.39 6.80
CA SER A 399 -5.67 32.01 6.27
C SER A 399 -5.66 31.59 4.79
N ILE A 400 -4.60 31.93 4.04
CA ILE A 400 -4.44 31.54 2.63
C ILE A 400 -4.20 30.03 2.56
N PRO A 401 -4.97 29.26 1.75
CA PRO A 401 -4.71 27.85 1.51
C PRO A 401 -3.27 27.61 1.04
N MET A 402 -2.75 26.41 1.31
CA MET A 402 -1.40 26.05 0.89
C MET A 402 -1.20 26.01 -0.63
N GLY A 403 -2.23 25.65 -1.38
CA GLY A 403 -2.18 25.70 -2.83
C GLY A 403 -1.26 24.66 -3.48
N GLU A 404 -1.02 24.81 -4.79
CA GLU A 404 -0.13 23.95 -5.59
C GLU A 404 1.34 24.29 -5.36
N ARG A 405 2.21 23.28 -5.19
CA ARG A 405 3.60 23.54 -4.75
C ARG A 405 4.60 22.53 -5.27
N SER A 406 5.75 23.01 -5.73
CA SER A 406 6.91 22.14 -6.01
C SER A 406 8.24 22.87 -6.03
N LEU A 407 9.33 22.11 -5.91
CA LEU A 407 10.67 22.64 -6.22
C LEU A 407 10.82 22.78 -7.72
N LEU A 408 10.66 21.69 -8.46
CA LEU A 408 10.77 21.64 -9.92
C LEU A 408 9.37 21.53 -10.52
N HIS A 409 9.03 22.38 -11.48
CA HIS A 409 7.72 22.41 -12.13
C HIS A 409 7.85 22.59 -13.64
N ALA A 410 7.23 21.70 -14.39
CA ALA A 410 7.06 21.83 -15.83
C ALA A 410 5.59 22.13 -16.17
N SER A 411 5.36 23.16 -16.99
CA SER A 411 4.04 23.53 -17.49
C SER A 411 4.08 23.86 -18.98
N ASN A 412 2.91 23.76 -19.63
CA ASN A 412 2.69 24.23 -21.00
C ASN A 412 3.71 23.70 -22.05
N GLY A 413 4.22 22.48 -21.88
CA GLY A 413 5.21 21.88 -22.78
C GLY A 413 6.68 21.98 -22.32
N GLY A 414 6.94 22.59 -21.16
CA GLY A 414 8.29 22.77 -20.61
C GLY A 414 8.90 21.48 -20.05
N THR A 415 10.21 21.48 -19.80
CA THR A 415 10.94 20.35 -19.22
C THR A 415 11.81 20.76 -18.04
N VAL A 416 11.64 20.09 -16.90
CA VAL A 416 12.53 20.22 -15.73
C VAL A 416 13.33 18.94 -15.50
N ILE A 417 14.61 19.08 -15.13
CA ILE A 417 15.55 17.95 -15.00
C ILE A 417 16.34 18.07 -13.68
N LEU A 418 16.30 17.04 -12.83
CA LEU A 418 17.30 16.85 -11.77
C LEU A 418 18.45 16.02 -12.34
N LYS A 419 19.66 16.58 -12.41
CA LYS A 419 20.81 15.92 -13.06
C LYS A 419 21.31 14.71 -12.29
N GLU A 420 22.02 13.85 -13.02
CA GLU A 420 22.70 12.68 -12.47
C GLU A 420 23.67 13.06 -11.35
N GLY A 421 23.80 12.20 -10.33
CA GLY A 421 24.62 12.45 -9.15
C GLY A 421 24.02 13.42 -8.12
N SER A 422 22.99 14.20 -8.49
CA SER A 422 22.34 15.13 -7.58
C SER A 422 21.51 14.39 -6.51
N ILE A 423 21.59 14.83 -5.26
CA ILE A 423 20.80 14.26 -4.15
C ILE A 423 19.87 15.34 -3.59
N LEU A 424 18.57 15.14 -3.76
CA LEU A 424 17.53 16.03 -3.26
C LEU A 424 16.77 15.35 -2.12
N ARG A 425 16.63 16.04 -1.00
CA ARG A 425 15.87 15.59 0.17
C ARG A 425 14.74 16.56 0.43
N ASN A 426 13.51 16.08 0.41
CA ASN A 426 12.32 16.89 0.62
C ASN A 426 11.60 16.45 1.90
N SER A 427 11.41 17.37 2.83
CA SER A 427 10.63 17.14 4.04
C SER A 427 9.51 18.16 4.15
N GLU A 428 8.45 17.76 4.85
CA GLU A 428 7.36 18.65 5.29
C GLU A 428 6.52 19.29 4.17
N MET A 429 6.59 18.81 2.93
CA MET A 429 5.62 19.19 1.90
C MET A 429 4.24 18.58 2.20
N ASN A 430 3.26 19.45 2.46
CA ASN A 430 1.91 19.09 2.88
C ASN A 430 0.88 19.23 1.76
N GLU A 431 -0.07 18.30 1.69
CA GLU A 431 -1.31 18.52 0.94
C GLU A 431 -2.15 19.61 1.62
N ALA A 432 -2.98 20.31 0.85
CA ALA A 432 -4.03 21.13 1.45
C ALA A 432 -5.06 20.22 2.17
N PRO A 433 -5.51 20.54 3.39
CA PRO A 433 -6.49 19.72 4.10
C PRO A 433 -7.79 19.58 3.30
N VAL A 434 -8.24 18.35 3.02
CA VAL A 434 -9.55 18.08 2.39
C VAL A 434 -10.54 17.54 3.43
N PRO A 435 -11.79 18.08 3.51
CA PRO A 435 -12.77 17.69 4.54
C PRO A 435 -13.25 16.24 4.46
N VAL A 436 -13.15 15.57 3.29
CA VAL A 436 -13.66 14.21 3.10
C VAL A 436 -12.88 13.51 1.98
N GLY A 437 -12.08 12.48 2.33
CA GLY A 437 -11.39 11.62 1.36
C GLY A 437 -10.13 12.23 0.70
N LEU A 438 -9.37 11.37 0.02
CA LEU A 438 -8.25 11.76 -0.85
C LEU A 438 -8.84 12.38 -2.13
N ASP A 439 -8.98 13.70 -2.17
CA ASP A 439 -9.43 14.44 -3.36
C ASP A 439 -8.22 15.07 -4.07
N PHE A 440 -7.45 14.23 -4.76
CA PHE A 440 -6.25 14.65 -5.51
C PHE A 440 -6.55 15.64 -6.64
N ASP A 441 -7.82 15.86 -6.97
CA ASP A 441 -8.21 16.81 -8.00
C ASP A 441 -8.06 18.28 -7.50
N LYS A 442 -7.99 18.49 -6.18
CA LYS A 442 -7.91 19.81 -5.53
C LYS A 442 -6.50 20.31 -5.16
N GLY A 443 -5.45 19.51 -5.34
CA GLY A 443 -4.08 19.93 -5.04
C GLY A 443 -3.01 19.19 -5.83
N PHE A 444 -2.23 19.92 -6.62
CA PHE A 444 -1.10 19.41 -7.40
C PHE A 444 0.24 19.80 -6.73
N PHE A 445 0.96 18.83 -6.17
CA PHE A 445 2.22 19.08 -5.50
C PHE A 445 3.17 17.89 -5.59
N GLY A 446 4.45 18.13 -5.28
CA GLY A 446 5.51 17.12 -5.28
C GLY A 446 6.88 17.78 -5.32
N ALA A 447 7.95 17.05 -5.05
CA ALA A 447 9.30 17.59 -5.25
C ALA A 447 9.50 17.99 -6.73
N MET A 448 8.95 17.21 -7.65
CA MET A 448 8.94 17.48 -9.08
C MET A 448 7.52 17.31 -9.65
N THR A 449 7.08 18.25 -10.48
CA THR A 449 5.72 18.22 -11.04
C THR A 449 5.68 18.54 -12.53
N ALA A 450 4.74 17.92 -13.27
CA ALA A 450 4.50 18.17 -14.68
C ALA A 450 3.00 18.33 -15.01
N LEU A 451 2.60 19.50 -15.50
CA LEU A 451 1.21 19.87 -15.78
C LEU A 451 1.01 20.23 -17.26
N GLY A 452 0.00 19.65 -17.88
CA GLY A 452 -0.34 19.95 -19.28
C GLY A 452 0.40 19.09 -20.30
N ASP A 453 -0.17 18.95 -21.48
CA ASP A 453 0.40 18.19 -22.58
C ASP A 453 1.81 18.67 -22.95
N GLY A 454 2.71 17.72 -23.19
CA GLY A 454 4.11 17.98 -23.55
C GLY A 454 5.04 18.28 -22.37
N SER A 455 4.50 18.69 -21.21
CA SER A 455 5.30 19.01 -20.02
C SER A 455 5.99 17.77 -19.44
N LYS A 456 7.28 17.90 -19.05
CA LYS A 456 8.10 16.79 -18.53
C LYS A 456 8.85 17.15 -17.27
N ALA A 457 8.81 16.29 -16.26
CA ALA A 457 9.73 16.37 -15.11
C ALA A 457 10.56 15.08 -15.02
N ILE A 458 11.89 15.21 -15.10
CA ILE A 458 12.82 14.10 -15.28
C ILE A 458 13.79 14.03 -14.09
N ASN A 459 13.71 12.97 -13.30
CA ASN A 459 14.68 12.67 -12.26
C ASN A 459 15.80 11.77 -12.81
N LYS A 460 17.05 12.27 -12.84
CA LYS A 460 18.26 11.46 -13.10
C LYS A 460 19.11 11.28 -11.83
N GLY A 461 18.76 11.96 -10.73
CA GLY A 461 19.47 11.92 -9.46
C GLY A 461 18.79 11.01 -8.43
N THR A 462 19.05 11.28 -7.15
CA THR A 462 18.40 10.59 -6.03
C THR A 462 17.45 11.52 -5.31
N LEU A 463 16.19 11.11 -5.21
CA LEU A 463 15.14 11.81 -4.47
C LEU A 463 14.82 11.06 -3.18
N PHE A 464 15.01 11.73 -2.05
CA PHE A 464 14.52 11.32 -0.74
C PHE A 464 13.36 12.21 -0.36
N PHE A 465 12.29 11.63 0.20
CA PHE A 465 11.23 12.45 0.77
C PHE A 465 10.54 11.79 1.96
N THR A 466 10.11 12.61 2.90
CA THR A 466 9.32 12.20 4.07
C THR A 466 8.00 12.94 4.13
N ARG A 467 7.03 12.32 4.80
CA ARG A 467 5.75 12.97 5.08
C ARG A 467 5.98 14.26 5.86
N GLY A 468 5.23 15.30 5.52
CA GLY A 468 4.89 16.33 6.49
C GLY A 468 3.67 15.96 7.34
N THR A 469 2.72 16.87 7.44
CA THR A 469 1.58 16.89 8.34
C THR A 469 0.37 16.09 7.90
N ILE A 470 0.05 16.06 6.61
CA ILE A 470 -1.26 15.56 6.13
C ILE A 470 -1.10 14.33 5.24
N TYR A 471 -1.90 13.30 5.56
CA TYR A 471 -2.14 12.00 4.91
C TYR A 471 -0.98 11.29 4.17
N ILE A 472 -0.47 11.82 3.06
CA ILE A 472 0.43 11.13 2.13
C ILE A 472 1.46 12.13 1.55
N SER A 473 2.76 11.79 1.49
CA SER A 473 3.72 12.62 0.74
C SER A 473 4.04 12.09 -0.65
N GLN A 474 4.44 13.00 -1.53
CA GLN A 474 4.50 12.80 -2.97
C GLN A 474 5.89 13.18 -3.48
N GLY A 475 6.56 12.23 -4.14
CA GLY A 475 7.86 12.46 -4.76
C GLY A 475 7.73 13.25 -6.06
N MET A 476 7.12 12.62 -7.06
CA MET A 476 6.87 13.21 -8.39
C MET A 476 5.39 13.12 -8.76
N THR A 477 4.81 14.17 -9.35
CA THR A 477 3.38 14.21 -9.71
C THR A 477 3.12 14.75 -11.12
N SER A 478 2.22 14.11 -11.87
CA SER A 478 1.74 14.57 -13.19
C SER A 478 0.22 14.68 -13.26
N LYS A 479 -0.28 15.60 -14.10
CA LYS A 479 -1.71 15.83 -14.35
C LYS A 479 -1.94 16.37 -15.76
N SER A 480 -3.12 16.11 -16.34
CA SER A 480 -3.61 16.74 -17.59
C SER A 480 -2.62 16.60 -18.77
N GLY A 481 -2.09 15.40 -19.02
CA GLY A 481 -1.16 15.14 -20.12
C GLY A 481 0.33 15.26 -19.78
N GLY A 482 0.65 15.86 -18.63
CA GLY A 482 2.02 15.98 -18.14
C GLY A 482 2.68 14.61 -17.89
N THR A 483 4.01 14.57 -18.00
CA THR A 483 4.80 13.33 -17.88
C THR A 483 5.88 13.45 -16.81
N ILE A 484 5.88 12.55 -15.83
CA ILE A 484 6.99 12.39 -14.88
C ILE A 484 7.83 11.15 -15.24
N ILE A 485 9.15 11.29 -15.19
CA ILE A 485 10.11 10.24 -15.58
C ILE A 485 11.15 10.08 -14.48
N ASN A 486 11.25 8.89 -13.89
CA ASN A 486 12.42 8.49 -13.12
C ASN A 486 13.38 7.77 -14.08
N ASP A 487 14.41 8.45 -14.54
CA ASP A 487 15.30 7.95 -15.60
C ASP A 487 16.19 6.79 -15.10
N THR A 488 16.96 6.15 -15.97
CA THR A 488 17.74 4.94 -15.65
C THR A 488 18.69 5.11 -14.45
N SER A 489 19.34 6.27 -14.30
CA SER A 489 20.18 6.59 -13.14
C SER A 489 19.39 7.04 -11.91
N GLY A 490 18.10 7.32 -12.08
CA GLY A 490 17.22 7.90 -11.08
C GLY A 490 16.86 6.92 -9.96
N LYS A 491 16.93 7.40 -8.73
CA LYS A 491 16.48 6.67 -7.53
C LYS A 491 15.47 7.48 -6.74
N ILE A 492 14.43 6.83 -6.23
CA ILE A 492 13.43 7.48 -5.38
C ILE A 492 13.16 6.65 -4.12
N TYR A 493 13.34 7.27 -2.97
CA TYR A 493 13.08 6.69 -1.65
C TYR A 493 11.97 7.47 -0.94
N GLY A 494 10.89 6.77 -0.57
CA GLY A 494 9.81 7.34 0.24
C GLY A 494 9.93 6.98 1.71
N GLY A 495 9.62 7.93 2.59
CA GLY A 495 9.57 7.73 4.04
C GLY A 495 10.89 7.97 4.77
N GLN A 496 11.91 8.49 4.10
CA GLN A 496 13.22 8.81 4.68
C GLN A 496 13.89 10.00 4.00
N LEU A 497 14.80 10.68 4.70
CA LEU A 497 15.58 11.81 4.18
C LEU A 497 17.01 11.42 3.76
N SER A 498 17.40 10.18 3.94
CA SER A 498 18.73 9.69 3.54
C SER A 498 18.64 8.22 3.18
N GLU A 499 19.72 7.69 2.58
CA GLU A 499 19.87 6.24 2.43
C GLU A 499 19.59 5.55 3.77
N PRO A 500 18.94 4.37 3.74
CA PRO A 500 18.54 3.70 4.95
C PRO A 500 19.78 3.20 5.69
N THR A 501 20.19 3.92 6.73
CA THR A 501 21.23 3.47 7.67
C THR A 501 20.62 2.84 8.91
N GLN A 502 19.35 3.15 9.23
CA GLN A 502 18.58 2.66 10.38
C GLN A 502 17.05 2.71 10.11
N ILE A 503 16.27 2.21 11.08
CA ILE A 503 14.80 2.04 11.06
C ILE A 503 14.05 3.33 10.72
N ILE A 504 13.03 3.21 9.86
CA ILE A 504 12.09 4.29 9.50
C ILE A 504 10.91 4.28 10.49
N ASP A 505 10.78 5.30 11.34
CA ASP A 505 9.61 5.50 12.25
C ASP A 505 8.38 6.11 11.53
N SER A 506 8.46 6.24 10.19
CA SER A 506 7.40 6.89 9.41
C SER A 506 6.22 5.95 9.17
N GLN A 507 5.09 6.23 9.85
CA GLN A 507 3.81 5.51 9.77
C GLN A 507 2.91 5.97 8.61
N SER A 508 3.51 6.51 7.56
CA SER A 508 2.82 7.38 6.62
C SER A 508 2.87 6.83 5.20
N GLY A 509 1.73 6.88 4.50
CA GLY A 509 1.66 6.48 3.11
C GLY A 509 2.47 7.43 2.24
N GLN A 510 3.18 6.88 1.26
CA GLN A 510 4.02 7.62 0.32
C GLN A 510 3.65 7.28 -1.11
N MET A 511 3.68 8.29 -1.99
CA MET A 511 3.53 8.14 -3.44
C MET A 511 4.85 8.54 -4.07
N LEU A 512 5.67 7.59 -4.48
CA LEU A 512 6.97 7.93 -5.08
C LEU A 512 6.76 8.62 -6.44
N MET A 513 5.90 8.04 -7.28
CA MET A 513 5.47 8.62 -8.55
C MET A 513 3.95 8.59 -8.66
N MET A 514 3.33 9.70 -9.03
CA MET A 514 1.89 9.86 -9.12
C MET A 514 1.45 10.40 -10.48
N ALA A 515 0.59 9.65 -11.16
CA ALA A 515 -0.11 10.07 -12.36
C ALA A 515 -1.60 10.28 -12.03
N LEU A 516 -2.00 11.54 -11.93
CA LEU A 516 -3.40 11.93 -11.75
C LEU A 516 -4.15 11.83 -13.09
N VAL A 517 -5.40 12.32 -13.14
CA VAL A 517 -6.24 12.25 -14.35
C VAL A 517 -5.49 12.71 -15.61
N SER A 518 -5.45 11.82 -16.61
CA SER A 518 -4.71 11.98 -17.88
C SER A 518 -3.19 12.22 -17.75
N GLY A 519 -2.61 12.11 -16.56
CA GLY A 519 -1.17 12.21 -16.32
C GLY A 519 -0.42 10.94 -16.73
N LYS A 520 0.91 11.04 -16.86
CA LYS A 520 1.80 9.94 -17.26
C LYS A 520 2.95 9.77 -16.28
N ALA A 521 3.22 8.54 -15.83
CA ALA A 521 4.38 8.21 -15.01
C ALA A 521 5.22 7.08 -15.61
N ILE A 522 6.53 7.30 -15.78
CA ILE A 522 7.46 6.33 -16.37
C ILE A 522 8.64 6.11 -15.42
N ASN A 523 8.76 4.92 -14.85
CA ASN A 523 9.92 4.52 -14.06
C ASN A 523 10.89 3.69 -14.91
N LYS A 524 12.10 4.18 -15.16
CA LYS A 524 13.22 3.45 -15.78
C LYS A 524 14.34 3.14 -14.79
N GLY A 525 14.41 3.89 -13.69
CA GLY A 525 15.35 3.70 -12.60
C GLY A 525 14.81 2.82 -11.49
N LYS A 526 15.13 3.18 -10.23
CA LYS A 526 14.80 2.39 -9.05
C LYS A 526 13.84 3.12 -8.10
N LEU A 527 12.79 2.42 -7.66
CA LEU A 527 11.84 2.89 -6.66
C LEU A 527 11.90 2.01 -5.40
N PHE A 528 11.95 2.65 -4.23
CA PHE A 528 12.07 1.97 -2.94
C PHE A 528 10.85 2.24 -2.06
N VAL A 529 9.97 1.24 -1.96
CA VAL A 529 8.72 1.28 -1.17
C VAL A 529 8.98 0.66 0.19
N LEU A 530 9.22 1.52 1.20
CA LEU A 530 9.82 1.11 2.47
C LEU A 530 8.88 1.16 3.68
N THR A 531 7.65 1.70 3.52
CA THR A 531 6.72 1.91 4.65
C THR A 531 5.30 1.43 4.29
N PRO A 532 4.50 0.97 5.28
CA PRO A 532 3.10 0.62 5.04
C PRO A 532 2.29 1.78 4.44
N LEU A 533 1.22 1.48 3.69
CA LEU A 533 0.42 2.45 2.91
C LEU A 533 1.14 3.11 1.73
N SER A 534 2.41 2.79 1.48
CA SER A 534 3.17 3.39 0.39
C SER A 534 2.97 2.68 -0.94
N ARG A 535 3.13 3.45 -2.01
CA ARG A 535 2.94 3.09 -3.41
C ARG A 535 4.15 3.59 -4.20
N GLY A 536 4.80 2.68 -4.93
CA GLY A 536 5.88 3.07 -5.86
C GLY A 536 5.32 3.94 -6.98
N ILE A 537 4.32 3.43 -7.70
CA ILE A 537 3.60 4.16 -8.73
C ILE A 537 2.10 4.18 -8.40
N TYR A 538 1.50 5.38 -8.42
CA TYR A 538 0.06 5.57 -8.30
C TYR A 538 -0.52 6.11 -9.60
N GLY A 539 -1.59 5.48 -10.10
CA GLY A 539 -2.32 5.92 -11.29
C GLY A 539 -3.82 6.08 -11.01
N GLN A 540 -4.37 7.26 -11.28
CA GLN A 540 -5.82 7.54 -11.20
C GLN A 540 -6.52 7.16 -12.53
N SER A 541 -7.84 7.32 -12.61
CA SER A 541 -8.60 7.16 -13.86
C SER A 541 -8.01 8.01 -14.99
N GLN A 542 -8.01 7.45 -16.20
CA GLN A 542 -7.46 7.98 -17.46
C GLN A 542 -5.95 8.21 -17.47
N SER A 543 -5.24 7.87 -16.39
CA SER A 543 -3.78 7.99 -16.35
C SER A 543 -3.10 6.87 -17.13
N THR A 544 -1.83 7.10 -17.47
CA THR A 544 -0.95 6.07 -18.02
C THR A 544 0.27 5.88 -17.14
N THR A 545 0.64 4.64 -16.84
CA THR A 545 1.84 4.37 -16.04
C THR A 545 2.66 3.24 -16.60
N THR A 546 3.98 3.36 -16.52
CA THR A 546 4.92 2.38 -17.05
C THR A 546 6.06 2.15 -16.06
N ASN A 547 6.31 0.90 -15.71
CA ASN A 547 7.53 0.47 -15.03
C ASN A 547 8.43 -0.29 -16.00
N GLU A 548 9.53 0.33 -16.43
CA GLU A 548 10.65 -0.27 -17.19
C GLU A 548 11.83 -0.63 -16.27
N GLY A 549 11.93 0.00 -15.09
CA GLY A 549 12.99 -0.18 -14.12
C GLY A 549 12.66 -1.19 -13.01
N GLU A 550 13.16 -0.93 -11.81
CA GLU A 550 13.02 -1.83 -10.65
C GLU A 550 12.20 -1.17 -9.54
N ILE A 551 11.25 -1.92 -8.96
CA ILE A 551 10.47 -1.49 -7.78
C ILE A 551 10.70 -2.49 -6.64
N PHE A 552 11.29 -2.02 -5.55
CA PHE A 552 11.57 -2.82 -4.36
C PHE A 552 10.52 -2.57 -3.28
N LEU A 553 9.87 -3.64 -2.83
CA LEU A 553 8.93 -3.65 -1.72
C LEU A 553 9.58 -4.40 -0.54
N GLY A 554 10.06 -3.65 0.44
CA GLY A 554 10.69 -4.24 1.62
C GLY A 554 11.05 -3.19 2.66
N ILE A 555 10.81 -3.50 3.94
CA ILE A 555 11.19 -2.65 5.08
C ILE A 555 12.53 -3.12 5.67
N LEU A 556 13.45 -2.20 5.98
CA LEU A 556 14.71 -2.53 6.68
C LEU A 556 14.44 -3.32 7.97
N ASP A 557 15.27 -4.33 8.25
CA ASP A 557 15.15 -5.24 9.40
C ASP A 557 14.85 -4.48 10.71
N LEU A 558 13.72 -4.83 11.33
CA LEU A 558 13.12 -4.12 12.43
C LEU A 558 13.63 -4.70 13.75
N SER A 559 14.74 -4.19 14.27
CA SER A 559 15.11 -4.43 15.67
C SER A 559 14.18 -3.71 16.66
N LYS A 560 13.30 -2.81 16.18
CA LYS A 560 12.25 -2.15 16.97
C LYS A 560 10.88 -2.23 16.28
N PRO A 561 9.77 -2.35 17.03
CA PRO A 561 8.45 -2.57 16.47
C PRO A 561 7.92 -1.42 15.59
N VAL A 562 7.26 -1.73 14.48
CA VAL A 562 6.47 -0.76 13.70
C VAL A 562 5.10 -0.53 14.35
N LEU A 563 4.73 0.74 14.46
CA LEU A 563 3.70 1.26 15.36
C LEU A 563 2.24 1.22 14.90
N ARG A 564 1.92 0.48 13.84
CA ARG A 564 0.52 0.34 13.41
C ARG A 564 0.16 -1.11 13.15
N THR A 565 -0.89 -1.53 13.84
CA THR A 565 -1.70 -2.73 13.63
C THR A 565 -2.61 -2.65 12.39
N GLY A 566 -2.27 -1.80 11.42
CA GLY A 566 -3.08 -1.61 10.21
C GLY A 566 -2.76 -2.68 9.17
N SER A 567 -3.77 -3.39 8.71
CA SER A 567 -3.76 -4.34 7.57
C SER A 567 -3.49 -3.67 6.21
N SER A 568 -2.72 -2.59 6.17
CA SER A 568 -2.56 -1.74 5.00
C SER A 568 -1.36 -2.18 4.16
N PRO A 569 -1.56 -2.55 2.88
CA PRO A 569 -0.48 -3.11 2.07
C PRO A 569 0.57 -2.06 1.70
N LEU A 570 1.78 -2.54 1.41
CA LEU A 570 2.75 -1.86 0.56
C LEU A 570 2.44 -2.23 -0.90
N HIS A 571 2.51 -1.26 -1.80
CA HIS A 571 2.20 -1.45 -3.21
C HIS A 571 3.39 -1.08 -4.10
N GLY A 572 3.75 -1.93 -5.05
CA GLY A 572 4.69 -1.55 -6.11
C GLY A 572 4.02 -0.59 -7.06
N MET A 573 2.94 -1.04 -7.69
CA MET A 573 2.03 -0.23 -8.49
C MET A 573 0.60 -0.31 -7.91
N PHE A 574 -0.08 0.83 -7.79
CA PHE A 574 -1.49 0.92 -7.41
C PHE A 574 -2.22 1.78 -8.45
N VAL A 575 -2.96 1.14 -9.35
CA VAL A 575 -3.41 1.76 -10.60
C VAL A 575 -4.90 1.54 -10.83
N ASN A 576 -5.57 2.54 -11.40
CA ASN A 576 -7.00 2.47 -11.68
C ASN A 576 -7.27 1.65 -12.96
N ALA A 577 -8.35 0.87 -12.97
CA ALA A 577 -8.74 0.04 -14.10
C ALA A 577 -9.18 0.85 -15.33
N ASN A 578 -9.67 2.08 -15.14
CA ASN A 578 -10.00 3.02 -16.21
C ASN A 578 -8.75 3.78 -16.71
N GLY A 579 -7.61 3.11 -16.83
CA GLY A 579 -6.33 3.69 -17.28
C GLY A 579 -5.55 2.68 -18.12
N LYS A 580 -4.32 3.04 -18.52
CA LYS A 580 -3.41 2.14 -19.26
C LYS A 580 -2.08 1.98 -18.55
N HIS A 581 -1.83 0.78 -18.05
CA HIS A 581 -0.72 0.53 -17.16
C HIS A 581 0.13 -0.64 -17.64
N ILE A 582 1.46 -0.50 -17.59
CA ILE A 582 2.37 -1.52 -18.10
C ILE A 582 3.53 -1.73 -17.12
N ASN A 583 3.87 -2.99 -16.86
CA ASN A 583 5.16 -3.37 -16.25
C ASN A 583 5.99 -4.12 -17.30
N THR A 584 7.14 -3.58 -17.70
CA THR A 584 8.18 -4.27 -18.49
C THR A 584 9.45 -4.55 -17.68
N GLY A 585 9.59 -3.89 -16.52
CA GLY A 585 10.71 -4.01 -15.60
C GLY A 585 10.55 -5.13 -14.57
N LYS A 586 11.07 -4.90 -13.36
CA LYS A 586 11.05 -5.89 -12.26
C LYS A 586 10.35 -5.35 -11.02
N ILE A 587 9.53 -6.20 -10.40
CA ILE A 587 8.92 -5.93 -9.11
C ILE A 587 9.37 -6.99 -8.10
N HIS A 588 9.93 -6.48 -7.01
CA HIS A 588 10.77 -7.18 -6.08
C HIS A 588 10.11 -7.16 -4.70
N ILE A 589 9.57 -8.30 -4.23
CA ILE A 589 8.75 -8.35 -3.01
C ILE A 589 9.48 -9.14 -1.92
N GLY A 590 9.75 -8.50 -0.77
CA GLY A 590 10.35 -9.14 0.40
C GLY A 590 11.85 -8.91 0.58
N PHE A 591 12.44 -7.95 -0.14
CA PHE A 591 13.86 -7.59 0.04
C PHE A 591 14.10 -6.10 -0.28
N ASN A 592 15.23 -5.56 0.17
CA ASN A 592 15.67 -4.19 -0.09
C ASN A 592 16.79 -4.10 -1.14
N GLU A 593 17.25 -2.90 -1.50
CA GLU A 593 18.34 -2.71 -2.50
C GLU A 593 19.61 -3.52 -2.20
N ALA A 594 19.92 -3.73 -0.92
CA ALA A 594 21.11 -4.46 -0.47
C ALA A 594 20.98 -6.00 -0.56
N GLY A 595 19.85 -6.51 -1.07
CA GLY A 595 19.58 -7.95 -1.10
C GLY A 595 19.27 -8.54 0.28
N VAL A 596 19.04 -7.70 1.29
CA VAL A 596 18.76 -8.15 2.65
C VAL A 596 17.28 -8.46 2.75
N HIS A 597 16.97 -9.70 3.11
CA HIS A 597 15.62 -10.13 3.43
C HIS A 597 15.10 -9.33 4.61
N THR A 598 13.92 -8.76 4.42
CA THR A 598 13.20 -8.10 5.49
C THR A 598 12.63 -9.20 6.38
N ASN A 599 12.72 -9.10 7.72
CA ASN A 599 12.10 -10.07 8.64
C ASN A 599 10.67 -9.61 8.92
N PRO A 600 9.72 -9.84 8.00
CA PRO A 600 8.57 -8.99 7.84
C PRO A 600 7.42 -9.64 8.58
N GLN A 601 7.59 -9.91 9.88
CA GLN A 601 6.45 -10.37 10.65
C GLN A 601 5.42 -9.23 10.63
N ASN A 602 4.29 -9.47 9.97
CA ASN A 602 3.02 -8.71 10.04
C ASN A 602 2.71 -7.71 8.93
N LEU A 603 3.48 -7.68 7.83
CA LEU A 603 3.18 -6.82 6.69
C LEU A 603 2.31 -7.52 5.64
N ILE A 604 1.70 -6.73 4.76
CA ILE A 604 1.02 -7.20 3.57
C ILE A 604 1.69 -6.51 2.39
N TYR A 605 2.07 -7.28 1.38
CA TYR A 605 2.72 -6.76 0.18
C TYR A 605 1.84 -7.02 -1.04
N ARG A 606 1.80 -6.06 -1.96
CA ARG A 606 1.13 -6.21 -3.26
C ARG A 606 2.05 -5.66 -4.34
N GLY A 607 2.57 -6.51 -5.22
CA GLY A 607 3.41 -6.06 -6.33
C GLY A 607 2.66 -5.05 -7.20
N VAL A 608 1.49 -5.46 -7.68
CA VAL A 608 0.56 -4.63 -8.45
C VAL A 608 -0.83 -4.75 -7.86
N THR A 609 -1.52 -3.62 -7.70
CA THR A 609 -2.94 -3.56 -7.38
C THR A 609 -3.67 -2.79 -8.45
N ILE A 610 -4.70 -3.40 -9.05
CA ILE A 610 -5.59 -2.74 -9.99
C ILE A 610 -6.95 -2.56 -9.32
N TYR A 611 -7.46 -1.33 -9.26
CA TYR A 611 -8.68 -0.98 -8.53
C TYR A 611 -9.68 -0.20 -9.39
N GLY A 612 -10.93 -0.12 -8.92
CA GLY A 612 -11.98 0.66 -9.58
C GLY A 612 -12.77 -0.15 -10.60
N ASP A 613 -13.39 0.52 -11.56
CA ASP A 613 -14.18 -0.13 -12.61
C ASP A 613 -13.46 0.00 -13.96
N GLY A 614 -13.18 -1.14 -14.58
CA GLY A 614 -12.59 -1.24 -15.92
C GLY A 614 -13.62 -1.15 -17.04
N SER A 615 -14.89 -0.86 -16.73
CA SER A 615 -15.90 -0.48 -17.72
C SER A 615 -15.47 0.81 -18.41
N ILE A 616 -14.72 0.67 -19.49
CA ILE A 616 -14.44 1.76 -20.41
C ILE A 616 -15.57 1.72 -21.42
N ASP A 617 -16.23 2.85 -21.68
CA ASP A 617 -17.36 3.01 -22.62
C ASP A 617 -17.04 2.58 -24.07
N ASP A 618 -15.85 2.05 -24.33
CA ASP A 618 -15.26 1.82 -25.65
C ASP A 618 -14.37 0.55 -25.72
N ILE A 619 -14.65 -0.53 -24.95
CA ILE A 619 -14.02 -1.85 -25.22
C ILE A 619 -14.59 -2.41 -26.54
N LYS A 620 -14.10 -1.86 -27.66
CA LYS A 620 -14.38 -2.32 -29.03
C LYS A 620 -13.54 -3.54 -29.39
N ASN A 621 -12.47 -3.83 -28.63
CA ASN A 621 -11.54 -4.92 -28.88
C ASN A 621 -11.30 -5.78 -27.62
N GLN A 622 -11.41 -7.11 -27.76
CA GLN A 622 -11.20 -8.07 -26.68
C GLN A 622 -9.73 -8.16 -26.23
N ASP A 623 -8.76 -7.70 -27.01
CA ASP A 623 -7.34 -7.71 -26.63
C ASP A 623 -6.84 -6.40 -26.01
N GLU A 624 -7.75 -5.54 -25.56
CA GLU A 624 -7.38 -4.33 -24.84
C GLU A 624 -7.39 -4.58 -23.33
N TYR A 625 -6.26 -4.31 -22.67
CA TYR A 625 -6.06 -4.53 -21.23
C TYR A 625 -5.93 -3.20 -20.49
N SER A 626 -6.36 -3.15 -19.23
CA SER A 626 -6.09 -2.00 -18.34
C SER A 626 -4.71 -2.12 -17.69
N PHE A 627 -4.20 -3.34 -17.54
CA PHE A 627 -2.85 -3.61 -17.09
C PHE A 627 -2.18 -4.75 -17.88
N GLU A 628 -0.94 -4.52 -18.32
CA GLU A 628 -0.10 -5.52 -18.97
C GLU A 628 1.17 -5.78 -18.15
N ASN A 629 1.39 -7.02 -17.73
CA ASN A 629 2.64 -7.47 -17.14
C ASN A 629 3.52 -8.15 -18.19
N ASN A 630 4.44 -7.38 -18.76
CA ASN A 630 5.51 -7.81 -19.66
C ASN A 630 6.89 -7.88 -18.94
N GLY A 631 6.90 -7.78 -17.61
CA GLY A 631 8.08 -7.76 -16.74
C GLY A 631 8.03 -8.82 -15.63
N GLU A 632 9.12 -8.96 -14.87
CA GLU A 632 9.25 -9.97 -13.80
C GLU A 632 8.55 -9.51 -12.51
N ILE A 633 7.80 -10.41 -11.86
CA ILE A 633 7.30 -10.20 -10.49
C ILE A 633 7.78 -11.37 -9.64
N LYS A 634 8.52 -11.08 -8.57
CA LYS A 634 9.12 -12.11 -7.72
C LYS A 634 8.86 -11.85 -6.23
N ILE A 635 8.27 -12.84 -5.57
CA ILE A 635 8.12 -12.90 -4.12
C ILE A 635 9.29 -13.73 -3.57
N TYR A 636 10.13 -13.12 -2.75
CA TYR A 636 11.36 -13.73 -2.26
C TYR A 636 11.11 -14.60 -1.03
N SER A 637 12.09 -15.45 -0.70
CA SER A 637 12.08 -16.25 0.53
C SER A 637 11.96 -15.36 1.78
N LYS A 638 11.51 -15.96 2.90
CA LYS A 638 11.21 -15.24 4.16
C LYS A 638 10.05 -14.23 4.09
N THR A 639 9.30 -14.19 2.99
CA THR A 639 8.10 -13.37 2.85
C THR A 639 6.84 -14.18 3.18
N ASP A 640 5.93 -13.60 3.96
CA ASP A 640 4.54 -14.06 4.12
C ASP A 640 3.55 -12.92 3.78
N GLY A 641 2.31 -13.28 3.41
CA GLY A 641 1.26 -12.28 3.16
C GLY A 641 1.47 -11.39 1.93
N ALA A 642 2.28 -11.82 0.96
CA ALA A 642 2.50 -11.10 -0.29
C ALA A 642 1.54 -11.54 -1.42
N THR A 643 1.21 -10.62 -2.31
CA THR A 643 0.52 -10.90 -3.58
C THR A 643 1.29 -10.28 -4.74
N GLY A 644 1.51 -11.03 -5.83
CA GLY A 644 2.11 -10.49 -7.05
C GLY A 644 1.17 -9.48 -7.73
N ILE A 645 0.04 -9.95 -8.26
CA ILE A 645 -1.01 -9.13 -8.88
C ILE A 645 -2.31 -9.27 -8.07
N PHE A 646 -2.89 -8.15 -7.64
CA PHE A 646 -4.12 -8.08 -6.85
C PHE A 646 -5.20 -7.27 -7.57
N LEU A 647 -6.36 -7.88 -7.78
CA LEU A 647 -7.52 -7.26 -8.44
C LEU A 647 -8.56 -6.83 -7.39
N GLU A 648 -8.78 -5.52 -7.28
CA GLU A 648 -9.62 -4.84 -6.28
C GLU A 648 -10.68 -3.95 -6.96
N GLY A 649 -11.45 -4.54 -7.88
CA GLY A 649 -12.45 -3.81 -8.65
C GLY A 649 -13.18 -4.68 -9.65
N SER A 650 -14.05 -4.08 -10.46
CA SER A 650 -14.91 -4.76 -11.45
C SER A 650 -14.41 -4.55 -12.87
N ASN A 651 -14.74 -5.47 -13.78
CA ASN A 651 -14.48 -5.36 -15.21
C ASN A 651 -13.00 -5.12 -15.58
N ILE A 652 -12.08 -5.51 -14.71
CA ILE A 652 -10.64 -5.31 -14.92
C ILE A 652 -10.14 -6.32 -15.94
N ARG A 653 -9.34 -5.85 -16.92
CA ARG A 653 -8.71 -6.69 -17.93
C ARG A 653 -7.19 -6.70 -17.76
N VAL A 654 -6.61 -7.86 -17.51
CA VAL A 654 -5.15 -8.01 -17.32
C VAL A 654 -4.55 -9.01 -18.29
N LEU A 655 -3.39 -8.67 -18.86
CA LEU A 655 -2.52 -9.59 -19.57
C LEU A 655 -1.26 -9.84 -18.73
N ASN A 656 -0.95 -11.10 -18.44
CA ASN A 656 0.33 -11.51 -17.89
C ASN A 656 1.14 -12.28 -18.94
N SER A 657 2.28 -11.74 -19.34
CA SER A 657 3.16 -12.29 -20.39
C SER A 657 4.57 -12.61 -19.90
N LYS A 658 4.82 -12.51 -18.60
CA LYS A 658 6.08 -12.89 -17.96
C LYS A 658 5.85 -13.69 -16.68
N ASN A 659 6.90 -14.40 -16.27
CA ASN A 659 6.82 -15.30 -15.14
C ASN A 659 6.55 -14.55 -13.84
N ILE A 660 5.73 -15.16 -12.99
CA ILE A 660 5.57 -14.78 -11.58
C ILE A 660 6.17 -15.90 -10.75
N GLU A 661 7.17 -15.58 -9.93
CA GLU A 661 7.87 -16.56 -9.08
C GLU A 661 7.58 -16.30 -7.60
N ILE A 662 7.15 -17.34 -6.88
CA ILE A 662 6.73 -17.27 -5.48
C ILE A 662 7.62 -18.17 -4.63
N ASN A 663 8.58 -17.58 -3.93
CA ASN A 663 9.53 -18.31 -3.07
C ASN A 663 9.27 -18.12 -1.57
N GLY A 664 8.16 -17.47 -1.20
CA GLY A 664 7.86 -17.13 0.19
C GLY A 664 7.86 -18.36 1.10
N HIS A 665 8.59 -18.28 2.20
CA HIS A 665 8.61 -19.33 3.22
C HIS A 665 8.87 -18.66 4.55
N VAL A 666 7.84 -18.67 5.39
CA VAL A 666 7.91 -18.34 6.81
C VAL A 666 7.19 -19.48 7.51
N PRO A 667 7.83 -20.21 8.44
CA PRO A 667 7.14 -21.23 9.22
C PRO A 667 5.87 -20.65 9.87
N ASN A 668 4.73 -21.28 9.61
CA ASN A 668 3.42 -20.76 10.03
C ASN A 668 3.13 -19.33 9.53
N GLY A 669 3.63 -18.93 8.36
CA GLY A 669 3.35 -17.63 7.74
C GLY A 669 1.98 -17.58 7.06
N ARG A 670 1.47 -16.37 6.80
CA ARG A 670 0.31 -16.16 5.91
C ARG A 670 0.61 -16.66 4.49
N HIS A 671 -0.44 -17.00 3.73
CA HIS A 671 -0.27 -17.37 2.33
C HIS A 671 0.38 -16.24 1.52
N ASN A 672 1.28 -16.60 0.61
CA ASN A 672 1.63 -15.73 -0.51
C ASN A 672 0.87 -16.17 -1.76
N MET A 673 0.54 -15.21 -2.61
CA MET A 673 -0.30 -15.42 -3.79
C MET A 673 0.40 -14.84 -5.03
N GLY A 674 0.40 -15.58 -6.15
CA GLY A 674 0.89 -15.04 -7.42
C GLY A 674 -0.08 -14.00 -7.95
N ILE A 675 -1.31 -14.45 -8.18
CA ILE A 675 -2.43 -13.64 -8.67
C ILE A 675 -3.61 -13.83 -7.72
N SER A 676 -4.29 -12.74 -7.37
CA SER A 676 -5.49 -12.79 -6.53
C SER A 676 -6.62 -11.90 -7.03
N PHE A 677 -7.83 -12.45 -6.99
CA PHE A 677 -9.10 -11.77 -7.27
C PHE A 677 -9.85 -11.50 -5.95
N MET A 678 -10.26 -10.26 -5.73
CA MET A 678 -11.23 -9.92 -4.70
C MET A 678 -12.62 -9.84 -5.36
N GLY A 679 -13.59 -10.62 -4.88
CA GLY A 679 -14.86 -10.99 -5.54
C GLY A 679 -15.80 -9.90 -6.12
N TYR A 680 -15.30 -9.06 -7.01
CA TYR A 680 -16.08 -8.22 -7.91
C TYR A 680 -16.34 -8.99 -9.22
N THR A 681 -17.25 -8.48 -10.06
CA THR A 681 -17.69 -9.16 -11.29
C THR A 681 -16.96 -8.66 -12.53
N GLY A 682 -16.86 -9.53 -13.54
CA GLY A 682 -16.43 -9.15 -14.88
C GLY A 682 -14.92 -9.03 -15.06
N ASN A 683 -14.13 -9.39 -14.04
CA ASN A 683 -12.68 -9.37 -14.20
C ASN A 683 -12.22 -10.51 -15.10
N TYR A 684 -11.31 -10.18 -16.00
CA TYR A 684 -10.72 -11.09 -16.97
C TYR A 684 -9.20 -10.97 -16.91
N LEU A 685 -8.51 -12.08 -16.66
CA LEU A 685 -7.06 -12.15 -16.72
C LEU A 685 -6.62 -13.22 -17.70
N LYS A 686 -5.83 -12.84 -18.70
CA LYS A 686 -5.16 -13.75 -19.63
C LYS A 686 -3.70 -13.93 -19.20
N ASN A 687 -3.29 -15.17 -19.00
CA ASN A 687 -1.93 -15.53 -18.63
C ASN A 687 -1.27 -16.34 -19.76
N THR A 688 -0.12 -15.88 -20.24
CA THR A 688 0.68 -16.50 -21.32
C THR A 688 2.08 -16.94 -20.88
N ALA A 689 2.42 -16.75 -19.60
CA ALA A 689 3.69 -17.13 -19.00
C ALA A 689 3.52 -18.01 -17.75
N ASN A 690 4.62 -18.49 -17.16
CA ASN A 690 4.54 -19.43 -16.06
C ASN A 690 4.27 -18.74 -14.71
N ILE A 691 3.50 -19.40 -13.84
CA ILE A 691 3.39 -19.07 -12.43
C ILE A 691 4.11 -20.18 -11.66
N ILE A 692 5.18 -19.85 -10.95
CA ILE A 692 6.06 -20.83 -10.29
C ILE A 692 5.86 -20.70 -8.77
N VAL A 693 5.35 -21.76 -8.15
CA VAL A 693 5.02 -21.82 -6.72
C VAL A 693 6.05 -22.69 -6.00
N ASN A 694 6.96 -22.05 -5.28
CA ASN A 694 8.02 -22.65 -4.45
C ASN A 694 7.74 -22.35 -2.96
N GLY A 695 8.73 -22.55 -2.09
CA GLY A 695 8.63 -22.16 -0.67
C GLY A 695 7.58 -23.00 0.06
N SER A 696 6.74 -22.40 0.89
CA SER A 696 5.64 -23.11 1.55
C SER A 696 4.42 -22.21 1.75
N ASN A 697 3.24 -22.83 1.85
CA ASN A 697 1.96 -22.15 2.06
C ASN A 697 1.58 -21.16 0.95
N ASN A 698 2.14 -21.34 -0.25
CA ASN A 698 1.96 -20.42 -1.37
C ASN A 698 0.88 -20.90 -2.34
N ILE A 699 0.27 -19.94 -3.03
CA ILE A 699 -0.84 -20.17 -3.95
C ILE A 699 -0.53 -19.49 -5.28
N GLY A 700 -0.59 -20.21 -6.39
CA GLY A 700 -0.40 -19.61 -7.72
C GLY A 700 -1.48 -18.57 -8.03
N VAL A 701 -2.74 -19.01 -8.02
CA VAL A 701 -3.91 -18.16 -8.30
C VAL A 701 -4.98 -18.35 -7.24
N LYS A 702 -5.50 -17.25 -6.68
CA LYS A 702 -6.58 -17.29 -5.69
C LYS A 702 -7.75 -16.39 -6.06
N THR A 703 -8.98 -16.88 -5.88
CA THR A 703 -10.13 -15.97 -5.67
C THR A 703 -10.61 -16.13 -4.24
N PHE A 704 -10.97 -15.01 -3.61
CA PHE A 704 -11.59 -15.06 -2.28
C PHE A 704 -12.68 -14.00 -2.12
N ARG A 705 -13.65 -14.32 -1.25
CA ARG A 705 -14.79 -13.46 -0.92
C ARG A 705 -14.69 -12.92 0.50
N PRO A 706 -14.40 -11.61 0.69
CA PRO A 706 -14.34 -11.03 2.02
C PRO A 706 -15.73 -10.68 2.62
N SER A 707 -16.80 -10.61 1.81
CA SER A 707 -18.15 -10.22 2.30
C SER A 707 -19.29 -10.84 1.47
N LYS A 708 -20.51 -10.88 2.02
CA LYS A 708 -21.68 -11.49 1.36
C LYS A 708 -22.20 -10.73 0.11
N ASN A 709 -21.74 -9.51 -0.18
CA ASN A 709 -22.29 -8.70 -1.29
C ASN A 709 -21.46 -8.77 -2.58
N HIS A 710 -20.36 -9.54 -2.57
CA HIS A 710 -19.47 -9.78 -3.69
C HIS A 710 -20.00 -10.89 -4.61
N SER A 711 -19.84 -10.73 -5.93
CA SER A 711 -20.39 -11.60 -7.00
C SER A 711 -19.27 -12.20 -7.87
N TYR A 712 -19.56 -13.31 -8.55
CA TYR A 712 -18.66 -14.47 -8.64
C TYR A 712 -18.06 -14.80 -10.01
N ASP A 713 -18.30 -13.99 -11.03
CA ASP A 713 -17.87 -14.31 -12.40
C ASP A 713 -16.54 -13.62 -12.72
N ASN A 714 -15.44 -14.31 -12.42
CA ASN A 714 -14.08 -13.90 -12.76
C ASN A 714 -13.48 -14.98 -13.66
N GLU A 715 -12.79 -14.57 -14.72
CA GLU A 715 -12.14 -15.49 -15.65
C GLU A 715 -10.62 -15.38 -15.54
N PHE A 716 -9.96 -16.52 -15.34
CA PHE A 716 -8.50 -16.65 -15.36
C PHE A 716 -8.10 -17.56 -16.53
N LEU A 717 -7.95 -16.98 -17.71
CA LEU A 717 -7.55 -17.74 -18.88
C LEU A 717 -6.04 -17.95 -18.86
N ASN A 718 -5.61 -19.12 -18.39
CA ASN A 718 -4.26 -19.60 -18.64
C ASN A 718 -4.21 -20.21 -20.06
N THR A 719 -3.27 -19.77 -20.89
CA THR A 719 -3.18 -20.24 -22.29
C THR A 719 -2.44 -21.57 -22.42
N GLU A 720 -2.46 -22.19 -23.59
CA GLU A 720 -1.75 -23.46 -23.85
C GLU A 720 -0.22 -23.36 -23.65
N SER A 721 0.36 -22.17 -23.86
CA SER A 721 1.78 -21.93 -23.69
C SER A 721 2.22 -21.67 -22.25
N SER A 722 1.27 -21.53 -21.32
CA SER A 722 1.55 -21.19 -19.92
C SER A 722 1.24 -22.32 -18.95
N LYS A 723 2.07 -22.39 -17.90
CA LYS A 723 1.98 -23.41 -16.86
C LYS A 723 1.87 -22.79 -15.47
N ILE A 724 1.08 -23.40 -14.60
CA ILE A 724 1.20 -23.21 -13.15
C ILE A 724 2.02 -24.38 -12.61
N ILE A 725 3.23 -24.10 -12.13
CA ILE A 725 4.17 -25.10 -11.63
C ILE A 725 4.13 -25.06 -10.10
N VAL A 726 3.72 -26.15 -9.47
CA VAL A 726 3.60 -26.27 -8.01
C VAL A 726 4.66 -27.23 -7.51
N ASN A 727 5.64 -26.71 -6.79
CA ASN A 727 6.68 -27.51 -6.15
C ASN A 727 6.30 -27.84 -4.70
N SER A 728 6.87 -28.94 -4.19
CA SER A 728 6.76 -29.34 -2.79
C SER A 728 7.02 -28.18 -1.84
N ALA A 729 6.30 -28.20 -0.72
CA ALA A 729 6.59 -27.28 0.36
C ALA A 729 7.99 -27.54 0.91
N GLN A 730 8.72 -26.47 1.25
CA GLN A 730 9.96 -26.61 2.04
C GLN A 730 9.66 -27.27 3.39
N ASP A 731 10.63 -28.03 3.92
CA ASP A 731 10.50 -28.81 5.16
C ASP A 731 9.85 -28.01 6.31
N GLY A 732 8.88 -28.64 6.97
CA GLY A 732 8.11 -28.01 8.06
C GLY A 732 7.10 -26.94 7.59
N GLY A 733 6.96 -26.72 6.29
CA GLY A 733 6.00 -25.81 5.69
C GLY A 733 4.66 -26.44 5.34
N LEU A 734 3.61 -25.61 5.20
CA LEU A 734 2.30 -26.05 4.70
C LEU A 734 2.34 -26.27 3.17
N PRO A 735 1.49 -27.16 2.62
CA PRO A 735 1.40 -27.42 1.17
C PRO A 735 1.24 -26.16 0.30
N ASN A 736 1.80 -26.24 -0.90
CA ASN A 736 1.60 -25.26 -1.96
C ASN A 736 0.39 -25.64 -2.83
N TYR A 737 -0.30 -24.62 -3.35
CA TYR A 737 -1.48 -24.75 -4.18
C TYR A 737 -1.26 -24.11 -5.55
N GLY A 738 -1.71 -24.76 -6.63
CA GLY A 738 -1.72 -24.15 -7.96
C GLY A 738 -2.83 -23.10 -8.07
N VAL A 739 -4.08 -23.54 -7.94
CA VAL A 739 -5.27 -22.69 -7.97
C VAL A 739 -6.14 -22.94 -6.75
N TRP A 740 -6.65 -21.86 -6.16
CA TRP A 740 -7.58 -21.90 -5.04
C TRP A 740 -8.77 -20.97 -5.31
N ALA A 741 -9.95 -21.55 -5.56
CA ALA A 741 -11.20 -20.80 -5.61
C ALA A 741 -11.93 -20.84 -4.28
N GLU A 742 -12.15 -19.69 -3.64
CA GLU A 742 -12.96 -19.56 -2.44
C GLU A 742 -14.07 -18.51 -2.62
N GLY A 743 -15.32 -18.93 -2.67
CA GLY A 743 -16.46 -18.02 -2.87
C GLY A 743 -16.38 -17.19 -4.15
N GLY A 744 -15.91 -17.77 -5.25
CA GLY A 744 -15.74 -17.18 -6.59
C GLY A 744 -15.63 -18.28 -7.66
N THR A 745 -15.95 -17.97 -8.91
CA THR A 745 -15.66 -18.87 -10.05
C THR A 745 -14.29 -18.53 -10.61
N LEU A 746 -13.49 -19.56 -10.90
CA LEU A 746 -12.29 -19.46 -11.73
C LEU A 746 -12.42 -20.45 -12.88
N LYS A 747 -12.48 -19.93 -14.10
CA LYS A 747 -12.23 -20.76 -15.29
C LYS A 747 -10.72 -20.87 -15.48
N ILE A 748 -10.23 -22.05 -15.83
CA ILE A 748 -8.81 -22.33 -16.11
C ILE A 748 -8.77 -23.11 -17.42
N ASP A 749 -7.98 -22.64 -18.38
CA ASP A 749 -7.56 -23.42 -19.55
C ASP A 749 -6.03 -23.66 -19.44
N GLY A 750 -5.47 -24.69 -20.07
CA GLY A 750 -4.03 -24.97 -19.99
C GLY A 750 -3.54 -25.76 -18.75
N LYS A 751 -2.22 -25.70 -18.46
CA LYS A 751 -1.52 -26.75 -17.69
C LYS A 751 -1.23 -26.37 -16.23
N VAL A 752 -1.50 -27.28 -15.30
CA VAL A 752 -0.98 -27.26 -13.92
C VAL A 752 -0.04 -28.45 -13.74
N GLU A 753 1.18 -28.22 -13.28
CA GLU A 753 2.18 -29.25 -13.03
C GLU A 753 2.47 -29.37 -11.54
N LEU A 754 2.43 -30.60 -11.02
CA LEU A 754 2.77 -30.95 -9.65
C LEU A 754 4.15 -31.62 -9.61
N HIS A 755 5.06 -31.07 -8.81
CA HIS A 755 6.44 -31.52 -8.67
C HIS A 755 6.72 -31.89 -7.22
N GLY A 756 7.15 -33.14 -7.00
CA GLY A 756 7.45 -33.69 -5.67
C GLY A 756 6.22 -33.93 -4.79
N ASP A 757 6.45 -34.13 -3.49
CA ASP A 757 5.45 -34.59 -2.53
C ASP A 757 4.47 -33.50 -2.05
N ASP A 758 3.29 -33.94 -1.59
CA ASP A 758 2.30 -33.16 -0.82
C ASP A 758 1.81 -31.86 -1.50
N THR A 759 1.91 -31.77 -2.83
CA THR A 759 1.42 -30.61 -3.61
C THR A 759 -0.06 -30.74 -3.98
N ILE A 760 -0.75 -29.60 -4.09
CA ILE A 760 -2.18 -29.54 -4.45
C ILE A 760 -2.36 -28.71 -5.72
N ALA A 761 -2.94 -29.28 -6.79
CA ALA A 761 -3.10 -28.54 -8.05
C ALA A 761 -4.25 -27.56 -7.98
N ILE A 762 -5.48 -28.04 -7.79
CA ILE A 762 -6.69 -27.22 -7.86
C ILE A 762 -7.53 -27.45 -6.61
N HIS A 763 -7.89 -26.36 -5.94
CA HIS A 763 -8.71 -26.35 -4.75
C HIS A 763 -9.96 -25.49 -4.94
N ALA A 764 -11.14 -26.05 -4.71
CA ALA A 764 -12.41 -25.34 -4.65
C ALA A 764 -12.94 -25.39 -3.21
N ARG A 765 -13.23 -24.23 -2.62
CA ARG A 765 -13.60 -24.11 -1.21
C ARG A 765 -14.81 -23.22 -0.99
N ASN A 766 -15.76 -23.61 -0.13
CA ASN A 766 -16.84 -22.75 0.39
C ASN A 766 -17.52 -21.86 -0.69
N ASN A 767 -18.37 -22.41 -1.55
CA ASN A 767 -18.95 -21.74 -2.74
C ASN A 767 -17.91 -21.37 -3.84
N GLY A 768 -16.67 -21.85 -3.73
CA GLY A 768 -15.70 -21.76 -4.81
C GLY A 768 -16.07 -22.70 -5.95
N LYS A 769 -16.02 -22.20 -7.19
CA LYS A 769 -16.25 -22.98 -8.39
C LYS A 769 -15.02 -22.93 -9.28
N VAL A 770 -14.52 -24.07 -9.72
CA VAL A 770 -13.49 -24.11 -10.78
C VAL A 770 -14.09 -24.72 -12.03
N ILE A 771 -13.87 -24.10 -13.18
CA ILE A 771 -14.29 -24.61 -14.49
C ILE A 771 -13.03 -24.91 -15.29
N LEU A 772 -12.80 -26.19 -15.59
CA LEU A 772 -11.70 -26.61 -16.44
C LEU A 772 -12.14 -26.43 -17.90
N GLY A 773 -11.36 -25.70 -18.69
CA GLY A 773 -11.51 -25.54 -20.14
C GLY A 773 -11.16 -26.82 -20.89
N GLU A 774 -11.35 -26.79 -22.21
CA GLU A 774 -11.16 -27.96 -23.09
C GLU A 774 -9.72 -28.51 -23.04
N HIS A 775 -8.73 -27.62 -22.89
CA HIS A 775 -7.30 -27.94 -22.89
C HIS A 775 -6.69 -27.98 -21.47
N ALA A 776 -7.53 -27.89 -20.43
CA ALA A 776 -7.07 -27.92 -19.07
C ALA A 776 -6.48 -29.29 -18.71
N THR A 777 -5.26 -29.32 -18.16
CA THR A 777 -4.59 -30.56 -17.74
C THR A 777 -3.90 -30.38 -16.39
N VAL A 778 -3.92 -31.44 -15.56
CA VAL A 778 -3.11 -31.55 -14.36
C VAL A 778 -2.11 -32.68 -14.59
N ASN A 779 -0.82 -32.35 -14.54
CA ASN A 779 0.27 -33.31 -14.77
C ASN A 779 1.08 -33.48 -13.50
N ILE A 780 1.36 -34.73 -13.14
CA ILE A 780 2.34 -35.07 -12.11
C ILE A 780 3.68 -35.29 -12.82
N VAL A 781 4.70 -34.55 -12.38
CA VAL A 781 6.04 -34.60 -12.95
C VAL A 781 6.98 -35.27 -11.95
N GLY A 782 7.73 -36.28 -12.41
CA GLY A 782 8.63 -37.06 -11.56
C GLY A 782 7.93 -38.16 -10.76
N ASP A 783 8.50 -38.49 -9.60
CA ASP A 783 8.11 -39.60 -8.71
C ASP A 783 7.36 -39.14 -7.44
N GLY A 784 6.78 -37.94 -7.47
CA GLY A 784 6.10 -37.35 -6.31
C GLY A 784 4.97 -38.23 -5.75
N SER A 785 4.77 -38.11 -4.43
CA SER A 785 3.84 -38.91 -3.63
C SER A 785 2.85 -38.03 -2.85
N ARG A 786 1.68 -38.58 -2.51
CA ARG A 786 0.61 -37.91 -1.73
C ARG A 786 0.11 -36.59 -2.33
N GLN A 787 0.16 -36.47 -3.64
CA GLN A 787 -0.31 -35.28 -4.34
C GLN A 787 -1.84 -35.29 -4.46
N VAL A 788 -2.46 -34.10 -4.54
CA VAL A 788 -3.90 -33.98 -4.77
C VAL A 788 -4.15 -33.15 -6.03
N SER A 789 -4.78 -33.75 -7.04
CA SER A 789 -5.06 -33.04 -8.29
C SER A 789 -6.23 -32.06 -8.12
N TYR A 790 -7.33 -32.53 -7.54
CA TYR A 790 -8.56 -31.77 -7.37
C TYR A 790 -9.07 -31.91 -5.94
N PHE A 791 -9.12 -30.80 -5.20
CA PHE A 791 -9.57 -30.76 -3.81
C PHE A 791 -10.83 -29.91 -3.66
N ILE A 792 -11.98 -30.55 -3.42
CA ILE A 792 -13.27 -29.90 -3.21
C ILE A 792 -13.58 -29.92 -1.71
N HIS A 793 -13.78 -28.76 -1.11
CA HIS A 793 -13.98 -28.63 0.33
C HIS A 793 -15.08 -27.65 0.69
N GLY A 794 -15.99 -28.07 1.57
CA GLY A 794 -16.99 -27.16 2.12
C GLY A 794 -18.26 -27.05 1.27
N PRO A 795 -19.29 -26.39 1.82
CA PRO A 795 -20.60 -26.29 1.18
C PRO A 795 -20.54 -25.57 -0.16
N GLN A 796 -21.27 -26.09 -1.15
CA GLN A 796 -21.43 -25.55 -2.51
C GLN A 796 -20.13 -25.38 -3.31
N ALA A 797 -18.99 -25.89 -2.82
CA ALA A 797 -17.77 -25.96 -3.61
C ALA A 797 -17.95 -26.96 -4.76
N SER A 798 -17.45 -26.63 -5.95
CA SER A 798 -17.57 -27.51 -7.12
C SER A 798 -16.41 -27.35 -8.10
N ILE A 799 -16.12 -28.42 -8.81
CA ILE A 799 -15.21 -28.42 -9.96
C ILE A 799 -15.98 -29.01 -11.13
N VAL A 800 -16.07 -28.24 -12.22
CA VAL A 800 -16.69 -28.67 -13.48
C VAL A 800 -15.57 -28.99 -14.45
N ASN A 801 -15.52 -30.24 -14.91
CA ASN A 801 -14.53 -30.66 -15.88
C ASN A 801 -15.10 -30.62 -17.31
N ASN A 802 -14.68 -29.65 -18.13
CA ASN A 802 -14.94 -29.69 -19.57
C ASN A 802 -13.70 -30.08 -20.38
N SER A 803 -12.62 -30.53 -19.74
CA SER A 803 -11.40 -30.94 -20.47
C SER A 803 -11.64 -32.24 -21.24
N SER A 804 -10.98 -32.35 -22.39
CA SER A 804 -10.92 -33.58 -23.19
C SER A 804 -9.82 -34.54 -22.71
N ALA A 805 -9.00 -34.12 -21.76
CA ALA A 805 -7.86 -34.88 -21.25
C ALA A 805 -8.28 -36.00 -20.29
N SER A 806 -7.55 -37.12 -20.31
CA SER A 806 -7.67 -38.15 -19.30
C SER A 806 -7.22 -37.62 -17.93
N LEU A 807 -8.06 -37.81 -16.92
CA LEU A 807 -7.76 -37.39 -15.55
C LEU A 807 -7.10 -38.55 -14.79
N VAL A 808 -5.80 -38.43 -14.51
CA VAL A 808 -5.00 -39.54 -13.97
C VAL A 808 -4.24 -39.11 -12.72
N ALA A 809 -4.37 -39.86 -11.63
CA ALA A 809 -3.47 -39.80 -10.48
C ALA A 809 -2.30 -40.78 -10.71
N VAL A 810 -1.16 -40.24 -11.17
CA VAL A 810 0.04 -41.02 -11.52
C VAL A 810 0.98 -41.23 -10.33
N GLY A 811 1.06 -40.26 -9.40
CA GLY A 811 1.96 -40.32 -8.23
C GLY A 811 1.55 -41.37 -7.20
N ASN A 812 2.51 -41.89 -6.45
CA ASN A 812 2.25 -42.88 -5.40
C ASN A 812 1.38 -42.25 -4.29
N ASN A 813 0.43 -43.02 -3.74
CA ASN A 813 -0.52 -42.59 -2.71
C ASN A 813 -1.25 -41.27 -3.04
N SER A 814 -1.29 -40.88 -4.31
CA SER A 814 -1.86 -39.61 -4.73
C SER A 814 -3.35 -39.75 -4.96
N THR A 815 -4.07 -38.64 -4.81
CA THR A 815 -5.52 -38.59 -4.97
C THR A 815 -5.87 -37.73 -6.18
N LEU A 816 -6.69 -38.27 -7.09
CA LEU A 816 -7.20 -37.49 -8.22
C LEU A 816 -8.24 -36.49 -7.73
N PHE A 817 -9.38 -36.94 -7.21
CA PHE A 817 -10.35 -36.07 -6.53
C PHE A 817 -10.46 -36.38 -5.05
N ARG A 818 -10.24 -35.35 -4.23
CA ARG A 818 -10.57 -35.35 -2.80
C ARG A 818 -11.81 -34.49 -2.57
N ILE A 819 -12.87 -35.06 -2.01
CA ILE A 819 -14.14 -34.41 -1.72
C ILE A 819 -14.37 -34.45 -0.21
N ASP A 820 -14.52 -33.26 0.39
CA ASP A 820 -14.37 -33.09 1.84
C ASP A 820 -15.31 -31.98 2.38
N GLY A 821 -15.54 -31.95 3.69
CA GLY A 821 -16.23 -30.87 4.40
C GLY A 821 -17.68 -30.64 3.98
N GLY A 822 -18.43 -31.68 3.61
CA GLY A 822 -19.84 -31.56 3.19
C GLY A 822 -20.05 -31.10 1.75
N SER A 823 -18.98 -31.16 0.94
CA SER A 823 -19.05 -30.91 -0.50
C SER A 823 -19.63 -32.10 -1.28
N SER A 824 -19.88 -31.91 -2.57
CA SER A 824 -20.45 -32.94 -3.43
C SER A 824 -19.72 -33.01 -4.77
N TYR A 825 -19.57 -34.23 -5.30
CA TYR A 825 -19.15 -34.47 -6.68
C TYR A 825 -20.22 -35.24 -7.45
N ASN A 826 -20.45 -34.83 -8.70
CA ASN A 826 -21.32 -35.53 -9.63
C ASN A 826 -20.53 -35.83 -10.92
N GLY A 827 -20.32 -37.11 -11.21
CA GLY A 827 -19.60 -37.62 -12.38
C GLY A 827 -20.48 -37.81 -13.61
N THR A 828 -21.77 -37.45 -13.56
CA THR A 828 -22.64 -37.50 -14.75
C THR A 828 -22.21 -36.45 -15.77
N ALA A 829 -21.84 -36.90 -16.97
CA ALA A 829 -21.58 -36.00 -18.09
C ALA A 829 -22.85 -35.22 -18.49
N GLU A 830 -22.67 -33.98 -18.94
CA GLU A 830 -23.75 -33.22 -19.55
C GLU A 830 -24.25 -33.94 -20.81
N GLU A 831 -25.54 -33.76 -21.12
CA GLU A 831 -26.17 -34.36 -22.29
C GLU A 831 -25.38 -34.02 -23.57
N GLY A 832 -25.03 -35.04 -24.35
CA GLY A 832 -24.22 -34.90 -25.57
C GLY A 832 -22.70 -34.84 -25.37
N LYS A 833 -22.19 -34.88 -24.14
CA LYS A 833 -20.75 -35.00 -23.85
C LYS A 833 -20.34 -36.45 -23.51
N ALA A 834 -19.09 -36.79 -23.83
CA ALA A 834 -18.52 -38.08 -23.45
C ALA A 834 -18.45 -38.22 -21.92
N PRO A 835 -18.67 -39.43 -21.37
CA PRO A 835 -18.50 -39.65 -19.94
C PRO A 835 -17.07 -39.38 -19.47
N PRO A 836 -16.87 -38.84 -18.25
CA PRO A 836 -15.53 -38.62 -17.74
C PRO A 836 -14.81 -39.95 -17.50
N THR A 837 -13.53 -39.99 -17.86
CA THR A 837 -12.63 -41.13 -17.55
C THR A 837 -11.65 -40.71 -16.47
N LEU A 838 -11.65 -41.45 -15.36
CA LEU A 838 -10.82 -41.20 -14.19
C LEU A 838 -9.88 -42.41 -13.98
N GLU A 839 -8.61 -42.18 -13.67
CA GLU A 839 -7.66 -43.27 -13.45
C GLU A 839 -6.81 -43.06 -12.19
N ALA A 840 -6.75 -44.10 -11.35
CA ALA A 840 -5.81 -44.26 -10.26
C ALA A 840 -4.66 -45.18 -10.72
N LYS A 841 -3.55 -44.56 -11.17
CA LYS A 841 -2.43 -45.26 -11.81
C LYS A 841 -1.22 -45.46 -10.89
N GLY A 842 -0.96 -44.51 -9.99
CA GLY A 842 0.13 -44.65 -9.02
C GLY A 842 -0.13 -45.76 -8.01
N ASN A 843 0.93 -46.30 -7.40
CA ASN A 843 0.76 -47.32 -6.37
C ASN A 843 0.07 -46.71 -5.14
N GLY A 844 -0.97 -47.38 -4.64
CA GLY A 844 -1.81 -46.88 -3.54
C GLY A 844 -2.62 -45.62 -3.86
N SER A 845 -2.63 -45.16 -5.12
CA SER A 845 -3.38 -43.96 -5.54
C SER A 845 -4.89 -44.17 -5.47
N VAL A 846 -5.64 -43.06 -5.36
CA VAL A 846 -7.10 -43.07 -5.26
C VAL A 846 -7.71 -42.15 -6.31
N ALA A 847 -8.66 -42.64 -7.11
CA ALA A 847 -9.32 -41.79 -8.10
C ALA A 847 -10.35 -40.86 -7.42
N LEU A 848 -11.22 -41.40 -6.57
CA LEU A 848 -12.19 -40.62 -5.81
C LEU A 848 -12.06 -40.93 -4.31
N LEU A 849 -11.59 -39.96 -3.53
CA LEU A 849 -11.59 -39.99 -2.06
C LEU A 849 -12.66 -39.04 -1.53
N ILE A 850 -13.64 -39.55 -0.80
CA ILE A 850 -14.69 -38.75 -0.18
C ILE A 850 -14.67 -38.96 1.31
N THR A 851 -14.58 -37.86 2.04
CA THR A 851 -14.43 -37.91 3.49
C THR A 851 -15.07 -36.73 4.18
N ASP A 852 -15.22 -36.82 5.50
CA ASP A 852 -15.77 -35.79 6.38
C ASP A 852 -17.22 -35.34 6.08
N LYS A 853 -17.68 -34.40 6.90
CA LYS A 853 -18.93 -33.67 6.82
C LYS A 853 -18.69 -32.19 7.05
N ASP A 854 -19.61 -31.34 6.61
CA ASP A 854 -19.57 -29.93 6.99
C ASP A 854 -19.79 -29.82 8.50
N GLN A 855 -18.84 -29.22 9.20
CA GLN A 855 -18.89 -29.16 10.66
C GLN A 855 -20.05 -28.30 11.18
N ALA A 856 -20.50 -27.31 10.41
CA ALA A 856 -21.59 -26.43 10.78
C ALA A 856 -22.98 -27.07 10.55
N SER A 857 -23.25 -27.54 9.33
CA SER A 857 -24.55 -28.12 8.96
C SER A 857 -24.67 -29.62 9.25
N LYS A 858 -23.56 -30.29 9.59
CA LYS A 858 -23.43 -31.75 9.73
C LYS A 858 -23.78 -32.52 8.45
N LYS A 859 -23.83 -31.86 7.30
CA LYS A 859 -24.07 -32.48 6.00
C LYS A 859 -22.85 -33.30 5.58
N SER A 860 -23.03 -34.61 5.36
CA SER A 860 -21.97 -35.48 4.83
C SER A 860 -21.48 -35.04 3.46
N SER A 861 -20.18 -35.17 3.23
CA SER A 861 -19.64 -35.15 1.87
C SER A 861 -20.27 -36.29 1.07
N ASN A 862 -20.55 -36.05 -0.21
CA ASN A 862 -21.22 -37.04 -1.06
C ASN A 862 -20.66 -37.14 -2.47
N VAL A 863 -20.76 -38.33 -3.06
CA VAL A 863 -20.43 -38.58 -4.46
C VAL A 863 -21.54 -39.31 -5.18
N ILE A 864 -21.81 -38.90 -6.42
CA ILE A 864 -22.57 -39.64 -7.42
C ILE A 864 -21.62 -39.83 -8.61
N THR A 865 -21.35 -41.08 -8.98
CA THR A 865 -20.40 -41.38 -10.06
C THR A 865 -21.00 -41.28 -11.46
N GLY A 866 -22.34 -41.38 -11.58
CA GLY A 866 -23.03 -41.14 -12.84
C GLY A 866 -22.67 -42.18 -13.91
N ASN A 867 -22.34 -41.72 -15.10
CA ASN A 867 -21.90 -42.56 -16.22
C ASN A 867 -20.37 -42.63 -16.37
N ALA A 868 -19.60 -42.20 -15.36
CA ALA A 868 -18.15 -42.18 -15.40
C ALA A 868 -17.51 -43.58 -15.61
N THR A 869 -16.37 -43.61 -16.29
CA THR A 869 -15.46 -44.76 -16.31
C THR A 869 -14.32 -44.52 -15.34
N ILE A 870 -14.09 -45.43 -14.39
CA ILE A 870 -13.04 -45.28 -13.38
C ILE A 870 -12.13 -46.50 -13.40
N ASN A 871 -10.84 -46.26 -13.64
CA ASN A 871 -9.81 -47.28 -13.77
C ASN A 871 -8.92 -47.30 -12.51
N ALA A 872 -8.67 -48.48 -11.97
CA ALA A 872 -7.68 -48.71 -10.92
C ALA A 872 -6.57 -49.63 -11.49
N THR A 873 -5.50 -48.99 -11.96
CA THR A 873 -4.44 -49.62 -12.76
C THR A 873 -3.13 -49.76 -11.99
N GLY A 874 -2.92 -48.94 -10.95
CA GLY A 874 -1.76 -49.06 -10.05
C GLY A 874 -1.88 -50.19 -9.03
N GLU A 875 -0.74 -50.65 -8.50
CA GLU A 875 -0.74 -51.62 -7.40
C GLU A 875 -1.41 -51.02 -6.15
N ASP A 876 -2.29 -51.76 -5.49
CA ASP A 876 -3.10 -51.31 -4.35
C ASP A 876 -3.99 -50.07 -4.61
N SER A 877 -4.10 -49.62 -5.87
CA SER A 877 -4.91 -48.45 -6.24
C SER A 877 -6.39 -48.65 -5.97
N ILE A 878 -7.11 -47.55 -5.75
CA ILE A 878 -8.52 -47.56 -5.35
C ILE A 878 -9.32 -46.65 -6.29
N ALA A 879 -10.37 -47.18 -6.92
CA ALA A 879 -11.26 -46.36 -7.74
C ALA A 879 -12.11 -45.42 -6.86
N LEU A 880 -12.78 -45.93 -5.82
CA LEU A 880 -13.58 -45.13 -4.89
C LEU A 880 -13.28 -45.45 -3.41
N LYS A 881 -12.88 -44.46 -2.62
CA LYS A 881 -12.78 -44.56 -1.15
C LYS A 881 -13.78 -43.61 -0.50
N VAL A 882 -14.75 -44.16 0.24
CA VAL A 882 -15.69 -43.41 1.07
C VAL A 882 -15.27 -43.58 2.53
N ALA A 883 -14.99 -42.49 3.22
CA ALA A 883 -14.34 -42.49 4.52
C ALA A 883 -15.00 -41.53 5.53
N GLY A 884 -14.86 -41.77 6.83
CA GLY A 884 -15.04 -40.74 7.87
C GLY A 884 -16.37 -40.00 7.88
N GLY A 885 -17.50 -40.70 7.73
CA GLY A 885 -18.85 -40.12 7.82
C GLY A 885 -19.45 -39.66 6.48
N ALA A 886 -18.72 -39.88 5.38
CA ALA A 886 -19.18 -39.57 4.04
C ALA A 886 -20.20 -40.58 3.48
N THR A 887 -20.87 -40.18 2.40
CA THR A 887 -21.77 -41.06 1.64
C THR A 887 -21.36 -41.15 0.17
N GLY A 888 -21.55 -42.30 -0.46
CA GLY A 888 -21.28 -42.48 -1.88
C GLY A 888 -22.35 -43.30 -2.60
N LEU A 889 -22.58 -42.96 -3.87
CA LEU A 889 -23.38 -43.72 -4.83
C LEU A 889 -22.51 -44.09 -6.04
N LEU A 890 -22.25 -45.39 -6.17
CA LEU A 890 -21.80 -46.00 -7.41
C LEU A 890 -23.01 -46.23 -8.31
N SER A 891 -23.19 -45.37 -9.30
CA SER A 891 -24.39 -45.36 -10.15
C SER A 891 -24.42 -46.55 -11.10
N ARG A 892 -25.63 -46.98 -11.51
CA ARG A 892 -25.81 -48.12 -12.43
C ARG A 892 -25.01 -48.02 -13.74
N GLU A 893 -24.84 -46.80 -14.25
CA GLU A 893 -24.16 -46.52 -15.51
C GLU A 893 -22.63 -46.38 -15.35
N THR A 894 -22.12 -46.39 -14.12
CA THR A 894 -20.68 -46.32 -13.85
C THR A 894 -20.00 -47.63 -14.25
N THR A 895 -18.83 -47.51 -14.88
CA THR A 895 -17.97 -48.65 -15.22
C THR A 895 -16.67 -48.57 -14.41
N LEU A 896 -16.36 -49.62 -13.63
CA LEU A 896 -15.12 -49.74 -12.87
C LEU A 896 -14.22 -50.83 -13.48
N ASN A 897 -12.98 -50.50 -13.82
CA ASN A 897 -12.02 -51.44 -14.38
C ASN A 897 -10.82 -51.63 -13.44
N LEU A 898 -10.59 -52.87 -13.01
CA LEU A 898 -9.47 -53.24 -12.15
C LEU A 898 -8.40 -53.97 -12.97
N SER A 899 -7.19 -53.43 -12.99
CA SER A 899 -6.04 -54.06 -13.67
C SER A 899 -4.73 -54.04 -12.89
N GLY A 900 -4.65 -53.21 -11.85
CA GLY A 900 -3.53 -53.23 -10.93
C GLY A 900 -3.56 -54.42 -9.97
N LEU A 901 -2.38 -54.86 -9.54
CA LEU A 901 -2.24 -55.87 -8.50
C LEU A 901 -2.89 -55.37 -7.20
N ARG A 902 -3.78 -56.16 -6.58
CA ARG A 902 -4.54 -55.81 -5.37
C ARG A 902 -5.37 -54.52 -5.48
N ALA A 903 -5.73 -54.11 -6.70
CA ALA A 903 -6.57 -52.95 -6.93
C ALA A 903 -7.97 -53.13 -6.32
N LYS A 904 -8.61 -52.04 -5.94
CA LYS A 904 -9.92 -52.05 -5.26
C LYS A 904 -10.91 -51.18 -6.01
N ALA A 905 -12.10 -51.73 -6.31
CA ALA A 905 -13.16 -50.92 -6.89
C ALA A 905 -13.73 -49.95 -5.86
N ALA A 906 -14.07 -50.42 -4.66
CA ALA A 906 -14.49 -49.53 -3.59
C ALA A 906 -14.02 -49.92 -2.19
N VAL A 907 -13.76 -48.90 -1.37
CA VAL A 907 -13.44 -49.00 0.06
C VAL A 907 -14.40 -48.14 0.86
N VAL A 908 -14.98 -48.70 1.91
CA VAL A 908 -15.79 -48.00 2.91
C VAL A 908 -15.05 -48.07 4.24
N ASP A 909 -14.74 -46.92 4.82
CA ASP A 909 -13.92 -46.82 6.03
C ASP A 909 -14.57 -45.86 7.03
N GLY A 910 -14.78 -46.30 8.26
CA GLY A 910 -15.30 -45.39 9.30
C GLY A 910 -14.34 -44.26 9.64
N MET A 911 -13.04 -44.39 9.36
CA MET A 911 -12.00 -43.46 9.80
C MET A 911 -11.84 -42.27 8.85
N LEU A 912 -11.72 -41.06 9.40
CA LEU A 912 -11.43 -39.85 8.62
C LEU A 912 -9.98 -39.89 8.14
N THR A 913 -9.74 -39.44 6.90
CA THR A 913 -8.38 -39.31 6.34
C THR A 913 -8.03 -37.82 6.22
N SER A 914 -6.89 -37.39 6.75
CA SER A 914 -6.35 -36.03 6.60
C SER A 914 -5.98 -35.75 5.13
N VAL A 915 -5.78 -34.50 4.73
CA VAL A 915 -5.30 -34.18 3.37
C VAL A 915 -3.87 -34.69 3.14
N ALA A 916 -3.08 -34.90 4.20
CA ALA A 916 -1.76 -35.54 4.12
C ALA A 916 -1.85 -37.08 4.04
N GLY A 917 -3.05 -37.65 4.12
CA GLY A 917 -3.27 -39.09 4.02
C GLY A 917 -3.34 -39.83 5.36
N ASP A 918 -3.16 -39.15 6.48
CA ASP A 918 -3.17 -39.77 7.82
C ASP A 918 -4.59 -40.09 8.30
N GLU A 919 -4.76 -41.17 9.06
CA GLU A 919 -5.99 -41.41 9.79
C GLU A 919 -6.12 -40.44 10.97
N VAL A 920 -7.26 -39.76 11.07
CA VAL A 920 -7.52 -38.74 12.09
C VAL A 920 -8.91 -38.89 12.68
N GLY A 921 -9.12 -38.38 13.90
CA GLY A 921 -10.44 -38.34 14.52
C GLY A 921 -10.95 -39.70 15.04
N VAL A 922 -12.28 -39.83 15.11
CA VAL A 922 -12.99 -41.05 15.57
C VAL A 922 -13.76 -41.67 14.41
N LYS A 923 -14.01 -42.98 14.50
CA LYS A 923 -14.81 -43.68 13.47
C LYS A 923 -16.24 -43.15 13.41
N GLU A 924 -16.70 -42.85 12.21
CA GLU A 924 -18.05 -42.37 11.92
C GLU A 924 -18.82 -43.32 10.98
N ASN A 925 -20.15 -43.24 11.04
CA ASN A 925 -21.02 -44.04 10.18
C ASN A 925 -20.85 -43.61 8.72
N THR A 926 -20.29 -44.50 7.90
CA THR A 926 -19.92 -44.24 6.51
C THR A 926 -20.71 -45.16 5.59
N LYS A 927 -21.26 -44.65 4.49
CA LYS A 927 -22.20 -45.38 3.65
C LYS A 927 -21.80 -45.38 2.17
N LEU A 928 -21.83 -46.55 1.55
CA LEU A 928 -21.77 -46.72 0.10
C LEU A 928 -23.01 -47.47 -0.39
N VAL A 929 -23.65 -46.94 -1.44
CA VAL A 929 -24.65 -47.64 -2.24
C VAL A 929 -24.00 -47.96 -3.59
N SER A 930 -24.14 -49.20 -4.06
CA SER A 930 -23.51 -49.63 -5.32
C SER A 930 -24.46 -50.33 -6.25
N GLU A 931 -24.53 -49.82 -7.48
CA GLU A 931 -25.35 -50.30 -8.59
C GLU A 931 -24.51 -50.56 -9.86
N SER A 932 -23.20 -50.27 -9.82
CA SER A 932 -22.30 -50.17 -10.99
C SER A 932 -21.82 -51.50 -11.57
N ASN A 933 -21.34 -51.47 -12.82
CA ASN A 933 -20.62 -52.58 -13.43
C ASN A 933 -19.13 -52.58 -13.03
N ILE A 934 -18.63 -53.73 -12.57
CA ILE A 934 -17.23 -53.90 -12.14
C ILE A 934 -16.59 -55.02 -12.96
N THR A 935 -15.45 -54.74 -13.59
CA THR A 935 -14.69 -55.72 -14.36
C THR A 935 -13.25 -55.81 -13.87
N SER A 936 -12.65 -56.98 -14.01
CA SER A 936 -11.24 -57.23 -13.72
C SER A 936 -10.53 -57.85 -14.91
N SER A 937 -9.26 -57.50 -15.09
CA SER A 937 -8.38 -58.11 -16.08
C SER A 937 -7.52 -59.22 -15.47
N THR A 938 -6.80 -59.97 -16.31
CA THR A 938 -5.90 -61.06 -15.87
C THR A 938 -4.74 -60.58 -14.99
N SER A 939 -4.36 -59.30 -15.06
CA SER A 939 -3.31 -58.70 -14.22
C SER A 939 -3.80 -58.25 -12.84
N ALA A 940 -5.12 -58.23 -12.63
CA ALA A 940 -5.76 -57.74 -11.40
C ALA A 940 -5.72 -58.75 -10.25
N GLN A 941 -4.63 -59.48 -10.07
CA GLN A 941 -4.51 -60.51 -9.03
C GLN A 941 -4.82 -59.95 -7.64
N ASP A 942 -5.56 -60.70 -6.82
CA ASP A 942 -5.99 -60.33 -5.47
C ASP A 942 -6.80 -59.02 -5.35
N SER A 943 -7.33 -58.52 -6.48
CA SER A 943 -8.20 -57.35 -6.50
C SER A 943 -9.53 -57.62 -5.80
N ARG A 944 -10.10 -56.59 -5.18
CA ARG A 944 -11.37 -56.69 -4.45
C ARG A 944 -12.40 -55.72 -5.00
N ALA A 945 -13.61 -56.20 -5.23
CA ALA A 945 -14.73 -55.33 -5.59
C ALA A 945 -15.05 -54.35 -4.45
N TYR A 946 -15.15 -54.87 -3.21
CA TYR A 946 -15.50 -54.07 -2.03
C TYR A 946 -14.61 -54.42 -0.84
N THR A 947 -14.29 -53.43 -0.02
CA THR A 947 -13.63 -53.59 1.29
C THR A 947 -14.33 -52.68 2.30
N VAL A 948 -14.58 -53.17 3.51
CA VAL A 948 -15.19 -52.42 4.63
C VAL A 948 -14.29 -52.51 5.86
N ARG A 949 -14.04 -51.41 6.58
CA ARG A 949 -13.12 -51.31 7.74
C ARG A 949 -13.62 -50.40 8.87
#